data_AF-A0A931I8I3-F1
#
_entry.id   AF-A0A931I8I3-F1
#
_cell.length_a   1.000
_cell.length_b   1.000
_cell.length_c   1.000
_cell.angle_alpha   90.00
_cell.angle_beta   90.00
_cell.angle_gamma   90.00
#
_symmetry.space_group_name_H-M   'P 1'
#
loop_
_entity.id
_entity.type
_entity.pdbx_description
1 polymer ?
#
loop_
_entity_poly.entity_id
_entity_poly.type
_entity_poly.pdbx_seq_one_letter_code
_entity_poly.pdbx_strand_id
1 'polypeptide(L)'
;MPSSIRFDAGTVADLALPVAPDRDCVEALFTASYHRNLLGLRRLRDFLVVEAAPWVAKSDFDTAFEVLRRQPAAIQRTVLAHPSACFWTDVAYGLIARGAHERFPDMHFTEHLAAFARFAAAAVLLSGRGTVTCTARTDVRGRVSLPGAGVVVEVAGAVPCGRVELIVRDGVISAGSGVAVRVLSVARLPNGVELNSLDHDLRLGGRIDYLFEDLTEAATRRWTDILAGCWSRITALSPALGSEMTLGIRALVPVTSPDRRLHLSGSFHEAPGMVTISLGTEWQITEALVHEHGHQKLNALMNLDPLVVGPTTEAMYYSPWRDDARPLTGVLHAVYTFTAVLGFYQLMPDDLNGEDGPGLGRAYRIGRQVEAGIAELRDNATLSPFGSALVDALERQCEHHRAAIPAPPSSVKTHEDDVLREHRERWRDSHPYLGSPGPGTATAARNGDGTDQTILFALGLPGDWSPDPLLTDWYPGDVILDRVRLFESERRLEELSKVLAARDTLTLVGALAAGHSAYVVGDYTEAASRYAECVRHAPTSPYLWQCFAFALRHRGHYDDALYLLTHIDDFIRHRNAPDDLRGAIERERRSRSWALRPRPSAAAADPAPLCLPRGMTAAATAQVLASKYRHFVAATQGGAQLPALIAVAAGLKPAMDVWIPYEGWPAFEKMIEDLPLEYYVDAYFDRDSDELRKVPPEQLTTTRAGFSAIQRPGTEAHVFLARDSIRLDEVVGTGWYPLAVNGHIVNKHRADHDKFGDTLGYPRCCQEFFRQRNNWHNDNTYFAALRNTGGRPSVLCNPFLRHTLFGLISYMPCSYDCARTAGYAETLLRLVTDELPEYARAMTAVLSQPILCVSELKMYRFDNAEADRNGLCYTGVETLYPIEAVDPLLRMLEQGNRCELDGTVVRIDEVGCYPTRGDKHGPEYPFLIGFAEQP
;
A
#
# COMPACT_ATOMS: atom_id res chain seq x y z
N MET A 1 39.33 11.88 12.15
CA MET A 1 38.24 10.95 12.47
C MET A 1 37.78 11.32 13.87
N PRO A 2 36.46 11.38 14.14
CA PRO A 2 36.00 11.57 15.50
C PRO A 2 36.60 10.48 16.39
N SER A 3 36.81 10.79 17.67
CA SER A 3 37.07 9.81 18.72
C SER A 3 36.05 8.66 18.61
N SER A 4 36.42 7.44 18.98
CA SER A 4 35.47 6.33 19.00
C SER A 4 34.34 6.63 20.00
N ILE A 5 33.16 6.99 19.51
CA ILE A 5 31.99 7.24 20.35
C ILE A 5 31.35 5.88 20.66
N ARG A 6 31.18 5.58 21.94
CA ARG A 6 30.51 4.37 22.40
C ARG A 6 29.00 4.59 22.28
N PHE A 7 28.29 3.67 21.62
CA PHE A 7 26.83 3.68 21.63
C PHE A 7 26.33 2.97 22.88
N ASP A 8 25.88 3.74 23.87
CA ASP A 8 25.30 3.25 25.12
C ASP A 8 24.10 4.12 25.56
N ALA A 9 23.49 3.75 26.69
CA ALA A 9 22.30 4.43 27.20
C ALA A 9 22.53 5.93 27.51
N GLY A 10 23.76 6.31 27.88
CA GLY A 10 24.11 7.72 28.11
C GLY A 10 24.11 8.51 26.82
N THR A 11 24.77 8.00 25.78
CA THR A 11 24.77 8.64 24.45
C THR A 11 23.37 8.71 23.83
N VAL A 12 22.53 7.69 24.03
CA VAL A 12 21.13 7.71 23.59
C VAL A 12 20.33 8.79 24.34
N ALA A 13 20.55 8.94 25.65
CA ALA A 13 19.92 10.01 26.42
C ALA A 13 20.39 11.41 25.98
N ASP A 14 21.66 11.56 25.61
CA ASP A 14 22.18 12.82 25.06
C ASP A 14 21.55 13.17 23.70
N LEU A 15 21.25 12.16 22.88
CA LEU A 15 20.51 12.35 21.63
C LEU A 15 19.05 12.74 21.84
N ALA A 16 18.48 12.56 23.04
CA ALA A 16 17.16 13.08 23.39
C ALA A 16 17.15 14.59 23.60
N LEU A 17 18.33 15.22 23.77
CA LEU A 17 18.42 16.66 23.98
C LEU A 17 18.08 17.42 22.68
N PRO A 18 17.33 18.55 22.79
CA PRO A 18 17.04 19.43 21.65
C PRO A 18 18.29 19.84 20.88
N VAL A 19 19.37 20.10 21.64
CA VAL A 19 20.73 20.29 21.14
C VAL A 19 21.59 19.26 21.83
N ALA A 20 22.24 18.39 21.07
CA ALA A 20 23.12 17.41 21.68
C ALA A 20 24.28 18.14 22.39
N PRO A 21 24.69 17.68 23.58
CA PRO A 21 25.77 18.30 24.34
C PRO A 21 27.12 18.12 23.64
N ASP A 22 27.21 17.13 22.76
CA ASP A 22 28.36 16.86 21.90
C ASP A 22 27.94 16.77 20.43
N ARG A 23 28.46 17.71 19.61
CA ARG A 23 28.28 17.71 18.16
C ARG A 23 28.90 16.47 17.50
N ASP A 24 29.96 15.92 18.09
CA ASP A 24 30.63 14.73 17.56
C ASP A 24 29.71 13.51 17.62
N CYS A 25 28.86 13.39 18.65
CA CYS A 25 27.83 12.34 18.74
C CYS A 25 26.83 12.42 17.59
N VAL A 26 26.35 13.61 17.26
CA VAL A 26 25.40 13.81 16.16
C VAL A 26 26.08 13.61 14.81
N GLU A 27 27.32 14.05 14.66
CA GLU A 27 28.11 13.79 13.46
C GLU A 27 28.36 12.29 13.25
N ALA A 28 28.65 11.54 14.31
CA ALA A 28 28.79 10.09 14.27
C ALA A 28 27.47 9.40 13.89
N LEU A 29 26.35 9.88 14.43
CA LEU A 29 25.01 9.37 14.11
C LEU A 29 24.69 9.50 12.61
N PHE A 30 24.86 10.69 12.02
CA PHE A 30 24.64 10.88 10.59
C PHE A 30 25.71 10.19 9.72
N THR A 31 26.94 10.04 10.24
CA THR A 31 27.97 9.21 9.59
C THR A 31 27.56 7.74 9.55
N ALA A 32 26.91 7.22 10.59
CA ALA A 32 26.39 5.86 10.61
C ALA A 32 25.27 5.67 9.57
N SER A 33 24.38 6.64 9.39
CA SER A 33 23.38 6.63 8.31
C SER A 33 24.02 6.57 6.92
N TYR A 34 25.09 7.35 6.69
CA TYR A 34 25.88 7.25 5.45
C TYR A 34 26.49 5.84 5.28
N HIS A 35 27.11 5.28 6.32
CA HIS A 35 27.67 3.93 6.27
C HIS A 35 26.61 2.85 6.02
N ARG A 36 25.40 3.00 6.58
CA ARG A 36 24.26 2.13 6.27
C ARG A 36 23.94 2.14 4.78
N ASN A 37 23.83 3.32 4.15
CA ASN A 37 23.60 3.41 2.71
C ASN A 37 24.75 2.79 1.90
N LEU A 38 26.01 3.08 2.26
CA LEU A 38 27.19 2.52 1.60
C LEU A 38 27.24 0.98 1.66
N LEU A 39 27.02 0.41 2.84
CA LEU A 39 26.95 -1.04 3.04
C LEU A 39 25.72 -1.64 2.33
N GLY A 40 24.58 -0.95 2.37
CA GLY A 40 23.36 -1.32 1.68
C GLY A 40 23.57 -1.41 0.18
N LEU A 41 24.21 -0.42 -0.45
CA LEU A 41 24.53 -0.42 -1.87
C LEU A 41 25.52 -1.54 -2.24
N ARG A 42 26.51 -1.80 -1.40
CA ARG A 42 27.45 -2.92 -1.62
C ARG A 42 26.75 -4.27 -1.56
N ARG A 43 25.94 -4.51 -0.53
CA ARG A 43 25.15 -5.76 -0.40
C ARG A 43 24.16 -5.92 -1.54
N LEU A 44 23.53 -4.82 -1.95
CA LEU A 44 22.64 -4.78 -3.10
C LEU A 44 23.39 -5.25 -4.35
N ARG A 45 24.57 -4.69 -4.64
CA ARG A 45 25.39 -5.15 -5.77
C ARG A 45 25.74 -6.63 -5.65
N ASP A 46 26.23 -7.08 -4.50
CA ASP A 46 26.66 -8.47 -4.29
C ASP A 46 25.49 -9.46 -4.53
N PHE A 47 24.27 -9.09 -4.13
CA PHE A 47 23.04 -9.82 -4.46
C PHE A 47 22.75 -9.78 -5.97
N LEU A 48 22.73 -8.58 -6.56
CA LEU A 48 22.34 -8.35 -7.95
C LEU A 48 23.23 -9.06 -8.96
N VAL A 49 24.54 -9.13 -8.72
CA VAL A 49 25.48 -9.83 -9.62
C VAL A 49 25.30 -11.35 -9.60
N VAL A 50 24.66 -11.90 -8.58
CA VAL A 50 24.34 -13.33 -8.47
C VAL A 50 22.93 -13.60 -9.00
N GLU A 51 21.92 -12.93 -8.45
CA GLU A 51 20.50 -13.23 -8.70
C GLU A 51 19.95 -12.53 -9.96
N ALA A 52 20.61 -11.48 -10.46
CA ALA A 52 20.10 -10.63 -11.54
C ALA A 52 21.19 -10.25 -12.57
N ALA A 53 22.23 -11.08 -12.74
CA ALA A 53 23.39 -10.77 -13.58
C ALA A 53 23.07 -10.27 -15.01
N PRO A 54 22.10 -10.86 -15.76
CA PRO A 54 21.77 -10.37 -17.10
C PRO A 54 21.25 -8.92 -17.10
N TRP A 55 20.50 -8.55 -16.06
CA TRP A 55 19.89 -7.22 -15.93
C TRP A 55 20.87 -6.18 -15.42
N VAL A 56 21.82 -6.59 -14.57
CA VAL A 56 22.98 -5.77 -14.19
C VAL A 56 23.82 -5.42 -15.42
N ALA A 57 24.08 -6.39 -16.30
CA ALA A 57 24.80 -6.15 -17.53
C ALA A 57 24.03 -5.23 -18.49
N LYS A 58 22.71 -5.46 -18.65
CA LYS A 58 21.85 -4.65 -19.54
C LYS A 58 21.72 -3.17 -19.10
N SER A 59 21.88 -2.89 -17.80
CA SER A 59 21.72 -1.55 -17.23
C SER A 59 23.03 -0.78 -17.06
N ASP A 60 24.19 -1.38 -17.35
CA ASP A 60 25.52 -0.84 -17.05
C ASP A 60 25.73 -0.45 -15.57
N PHE A 61 24.92 -1.01 -14.66
CA PHE A 61 24.96 -0.69 -13.23
C PHE A 61 26.32 -0.97 -12.62
N ASP A 62 26.91 -2.12 -12.92
CA ASP A 62 28.21 -2.53 -12.36
C ASP A 62 29.35 -1.60 -12.80
N THR A 63 29.31 -1.17 -14.06
CA THR A 63 30.26 -0.21 -14.63
C THR A 63 30.17 1.13 -13.91
N ALA A 64 28.96 1.67 -13.75
CA ALA A 64 28.74 2.92 -13.02
C ALA A 64 29.16 2.81 -11.55
N PHE A 65 28.86 1.69 -10.89
CA PHE A 65 29.29 1.40 -9.52
C PHE A 65 30.81 1.42 -9.40
N GLU A 66 31.54 0.77 -10.29
CA GLU A 66 33.01 0.74 -10.27
C GLU A 66 33.62 2.12 -10.54
N VAL A 67 33.01 2.95 -11.39
CA VAL A 67 33.43 4.35 -11.58
C VAL A 67 33.30 5.12 -10.27
N LEU A 68 32.14 5.06 -9.61
CA LEU A 68 31.92 5.75 -8.33
C LEU A 68 32.88 5.25 -7.24
N ARG A 69 33.09 3.93 -7.14
CA ARG A 69 33.96 3.29 -6.14
C ARG A 69 35.42 3.75 -6.23
N ARG A 70 35.90 4.13 -7.43
CA ARG A 70 37.27 4.62 -7.66
C ARG A 70 37.46 6.08 -7.29
N GLN A 71 36.38 6.82 -7.01
CA GLN A 71 36.46 8.23 -6.65
C GLN A 71 37.00 8.42 -5.22
N PRO A 72 37.55 9.59 -4.88
CA PRO A 72 37.98 9.87 -3.51
C PRO A 72 36.84 9.69 -2.49
N ALA A 73 37.16 9.20 -1.29
CA ALA A 73 36.14 8.91 -0.25
C ALA A 73 35.27 10.13 0.10
N ALA A 74 35.84 11.35 0.08
CA ALA A 74 35.08 12.58 0.30
C ALA A 74 34.01 12.80 -0.79
N ILE A 75 34.32 12.53 -2.06
CA ILE A 75 33.38 12.65 -3.18
C ILE A 75 32.31 11.56 -3.10
N GLN A 76 32.71 10.32 -2.81
CA GLN A 76 31.76 9.22 -2.58
C GLN A 76 30.76 9.60 -1.48
N ARG A 77 31.24 10.18 -0.37
CA ARG A 77 30.38 10.65 0.73
C ARG A 77 29.44 11.76 0.29
N THR A 78 29.91 12.77 -0.44
CA THR A 78 29.05 13.85 -0.96
C THR A 78 27.90 13.33 -1.83
N VAL A 79 28.18 12.37 -2.72
CA VAL A 79 27.16 11.84 -3.64
C VAL A 79 26.23 10.85 -2.92
N LEU A 80 26.78 9.87 -2.20
CA LEU A 80 25.98 8.80 -1.58
C LEU A 80 25.29 9.20 -0.27
N ALA A 81 25.68 10.31 0.36
CA ALA A 81 24.92 10.88 1.48
C ALA A 81 23.81 11.84 1.01
N HIS A 82 23.71 12.11 -0.30
CA HIS A 82 22.62 12.92 -0.84
C HIS A 82 21.28 12.16 -0.72
N PRO A 83 20.17 12.83 -0.36
CA PRO A 83 18.89 12.15 -0.15
C PRO A 83 18.43 11.31 -1.35
N SER A 84 18.63 11.80 -2.59
CA SER A 84 18.30 11.05 -3.82
C SER A 84 19.06 9.73 -3.97
N ALA A 85 20.31 9.64 -3.50
CA ALA A 85 21.08 8.39 -3.55
C ALA A 85 20.55 7.37 -2.54
N CYS A 86 20.16 7.83 -1.35
CA CYS A 86 19.50 6.98 -0.35
C CYS A 86 18.13 6.50 -0.84
N PHE A 87 17.33 7.40 -1.42
CA PHE A 87 16.03 7.08 -2.00
C PHE A 87 16.16 6.06 -3.15
N TRP A 88 17.18 6.23 -3.99
CA TRP A 88 17.48 5.25 -5.04
C TRP A 88 17.76 3.86 -4.46
N THR A 89 18.56 3.77 -3.39
CA THR A 89 18.85 2.49 -2.72
C THR A 89 17.59 1.88 -2.12
N ASP A 90 16.75 2.69 -1.46
CA ASP A 90 15.47 2.26 -0.89
C ASP A 90 14.53 1.67 -1.96
N VAL A 91 14.34 2.38 -3.07
CA VAL A 91 13.54 1.90 -4.22
C VAL A 91 14.10 0.60 -4.78
N ALA A 92 15.43 0.45 -4.88
CA ALA A 92 16.04 -0.79 -5.37
C ALA A 92 15.71 -1.98 -4.46
N TYR A 93 15.80 -1.81 -3.14
CA TYR A 93 15.39 -2.84 -2.18
C TYR A 93 13.87 -3.11 -2.24
N GLY A 94 13.05 -2.08 -2.42
CA GLY A 94 11.59 -2.24 -2.61
C GLY A 94 11.24 -3.08 -3.84
N LEU A 95 11.95 -2.87 -4.96
CA LEU A 95 11.79 -3.66 -6.18
C LEU A 95 12.25 -5.11 -5.97
N ILE A 96 13.35 -5.34 -5.24
CA ILE A 96 13.83 -6.70 -4.93
C ILE A 96 12.86 -7.43 -4.00
N ALA A 97 12.38 -6.78 -2.93
CA ALA A 97 11.48 -7.37 -1.95
C ALA A 97 10.16 -7.87 -2.57
N ARG A 98 9.71 -7.24 -3.66
CA ARG A 98 8.53 -7.65 -4.43
C ARG A 98 8.82 -8.69 -5.53
N GLY A 99 10.09 -9.03 -5.74
CA GLY A 99 10.53 -9.94 -6.80
C GLY A 99 10.52 -9.34 -8.21
N ALA A 100 10.60 -8.00 -8.35
CA ALA A 100 10.52 -7.34 -9.66
C ALA A 100 11.63 -7.80 -10.64
N HIS A 101 12.80 -8.15 -10.10
CA HIS A 101 13.94 -8.69 -10.85
C HIS A 101 13.69 -10.08 -11.46
N GLU A 102 12.73 -10.83 -10.93
CA GLU A 102 12.32 -12.14 -11.47
C GLU A 102 11.05 -12.01 -12.31
N ARG A 103 10.06 -11.25 -11.82
CA ARG A 103 8.73 -11.14 -12.43
C ARG A 103 8.75 -10.29 -13.70
N PHE A 104 9.26 -9.06 -13.60
CA PHE A 104 9.19 -8.04 -14.65
C PHE A 104 10.49 -7.23 -14.79
N PRO A 105 11.66 -7.88 -14.92
CA PRO A 105 12.96 -7.21 -14.85
C PRO A 105 13.19 -6.17 -15.95
N ASP A 106 12.58 -6.39 -17.12
CA ASP A 106 12.67 -5.53 -18.29
C ASP A 106 11.90 -4.21 -18.17
N MET A 107 11.10 -4.06 -17.10
CA MET A 107 10.33 -2.86 -16.78
C MET A 107 11.09 -1.97 -15.76
N HIS A 108 10.46 -1.63 -14.63
CA HIS A 108 11.00 -0.71 -13.62
C HIS A 108 12.38 -1.09 -13.10
N PHE A 109 12.69 -2.38 -13.02
CA PHE A 109 13.93 -2.85 -12.41
C PHE A 109 15.17 -2.45 -13.21
N THR A 110 15.24 -2.81 -14.50
CA THR A 110 16.39 -2.45 -15.34
C THR A 110 16.53 -0.92 -15.48
N GLU A 111 15.41 -0.20 -15.60
CA GLU A 111 15.39 1.26 -15.68
C GLU A 111 15.96 1.91 -14.42
N HIS A 112 15.55 1.41 -13.25
CA HIS A 112 16.04 1.89 -11.97
C HIS A 112 17.55 1.64 -11.81
N LEU A 113 18.03 0.46 -12.20
CA LEU A 113 19.46 0.14 -12.19
C LEU A 113 20.27 1.08 -13.10
N ALA A 114 19.78 1.36 -14.31
CA ALA A 114 20.45 2.25 -15.26
C ALA A 114 20.56 3.69 -14.73
N ALA A 115 19.55 4.15 -13.98
CA ALA A 115 19.56 5.49 -13.37
C ALA A 115 20.75 5.70 -12.42
N PHE A 116 21.35 4.64 -11.86
CA PHE A 116 22.52 4.76 -10.98
C PHE A 116 23.70 5.50 -11.61
N ALA A 117 23.84 5.45 -12.94
CA ALA A 117 24.91 6.14 -13.68
C ALA A 117 24.95 7.66 -13.43
N ARG A 118 23.81 8.28 -13.04
CA ARG A 118 23.74 9.70 -12.67
C ARG A 118 24.58 10.06 -11.44
N PHE A 119 24.72 9.13 -10.48
CA PHE A 119 25.55 9.32 -9.29
C PHE A 119 27.03 9.17 -9.62
N ALA A 120 27.38 8.22 -10.49
CA ALA A 120 28.75 8.09 -11.01
C ALA A 120 29.15 9.35 -11.80
N ALA A 121 28.25 9.88 -12.63
CA ALA A 121 28.43 11.13 -13.37
C ALA A 121 28.64 12.32 -12.43
N ALA A 122 27.83 12.46 -11.37
CA ALA A 122 28.02 13.48 -10.34
C ALA A 122 29.42 13.37 -9.68
N ALA A 123 29.90 12.16 -9.40
CA ALA A 123 31.20 11.95 -8.78
C ALA A 123 32.39 12.25 -9.72
N VAL A 124 32.28 11.90 -11.00
CA VAL A 124 33.29 12.28 -12.02
C VAL A 124 33.31 13.80 -12.21
N LEU A 125 32.14 14.45 -12.19
CA LEU A 125 32.01 15.90 -12.28
C LEU A 125 32.73 16.60 -11.13
N LEU A 126 32.45 16.18 -9.89
CA LEU A 126 33.03 16.78 -8.69
C LEU A 126 34.54 16.52 -8.54
N SER A 127 35.01 15.34 -8.96
CA SER A 127 36.43 14.97 -8.85
C SER A 127 37.29 15.58 -9.94
N GLY A 128 36.70 15.95 -11.08
CA GLY A 128 37.40 16.35 -12.30
C GLY A 128 38.25 15.22 -12.90
N ARG A 129 37.97 13.95 -12.60
CA ARG A 129 38.79 12.80 -13.02
C ARG A 129 37.96 11.62 -13.51
N GLY A 130 38.31 11.14 -14.69
CA GLY A 130 37.77 9.92 -15.26
C GLY A 130 36.68 10.19 -16.29
N THR A 131 35.97 9.14 -16.68
CA THR A 131 34.89 9.25 -17.66
C THR A 131 33.76 8.29 -17.30
N VAL A 132 32.53 8.73 -17.51
CA VAL A 132 31.35 7.88 -17.47
C VAL A 132 30.34 8.33 -18.50
N THR A 133 29.73 7.35 -19.15
CA THR A 133 28.55 7.55 -19.99
C THR A 133 27.34 7.20 -19.15
N CYS A 134 26.38 8.12 -19.10
CA CYS A 134 25.16 8.02 -18.30
C CYS A 134 23.96 8.08 -19.25
N THR A 135 23.30 6.95 -19.44
CA THR A 135 21.99 6.90 -20.10
C THR A 135 20.92 7.08 -19.04
N ALA A 136 20.29 8.25 -19.00
CA ALA A 136 19.27 8.59 -18.00
C ALA A 136 17.97 8.99 -18.68
N ARG A 137 16.85 8.73 -18.01
CA ARG A 137 15.58 9.37 -18.39
C ARG A 137 15.57 10.82 -17.91
N THR A 138 15.06 11.70 -18.75
CA THR A 138 14.80 13.08 -18.37
C THR A 138 13.54 13.15 -17.51
N ASP A 139 13.39 14.22 -16.73
CA ASP A 139 12.12 14.55 -16.09
C ASP A 139 11.06 15.00 -17.13
N VAL A 140 9.88 15.39 -16.63
CA VAL A 140 8.76 15.93 -17.44
C VAL A 140 9.09 17.26 -18.14
N ARG A 141 10.27 17.85 -17.89
CA ARG A 141 10.77 19.08 -18.52
C ARG A 141 12.04 18.85 -19.35
N GLY A 142 12.44 17.60 -19.60
CA GLY A 142 13.62 17.29 -20.42
C GLY A 142 14.96 17.45 -19.69
N ARG A 143 14.98 17.35 -18.36
CA ARG A 143 16.18 17.57 -17.51
C ARG A 143 16.69 16.30 -16.86
N VAL A 144 18.00 16.23 -16.60
CA VAL A 144 18.64 15.15 -15.82
C VAL A 144 19.40 15.75 -14.64
N SER A 145 19.02 15.40 -13.41
CA SER A 145 19.77 15.81 -12.22
C SER A 145 21.04 14.95 -12.04
N LEU A 146 22.09 15.56 -11.46
CA LEU A 146 23.32 14.89 -11.01
C LEU A 146 23.46 15.11 -9.49
N PRO A 147 22.82 14.27 -8.66
CA PRO A 147 22.65 14.54 -7.23
C PRO A 147 23.98 14.53 -6.48
N GLY A 148 24.07 15.37 -5.44
CA GLY A 148 25.30 15.60 -4.69
C GLY A 148 26.27 16.57 -5.38
N ALA A 149 26.21 16.73 -6.71
CA ALA A 149 26.97 17.77 -7.41
C ALA A 149 26.26 19.14 -7.42
N GLY A 150 24.97 19.20 -7.07
CA GLY A 150 24.16 20.42 -7.13
C GLY A 150 23.93 20.91 -8.56
N VAL A 151 23.86 19.99 -9.52
CA VAL A 151 23.77 20.29 -10.96
C VAL A 151 22.58 19.56 -11.57
N VAL A 152 21.87 20.27 -12.46
CA VAL A 152 20.84 19.71 -13.34
C VAL A 152 21.18 20.06 -14.79
N VAL A 153 21.01 19.10 -15.69
CA VAL A 153 21.43 19.19 -17.07
C VAL A 153 20.20 19.24 -17.98
N GLU A 154 20.08 20.30 -18.76
CA GLU A 154 19.11 20.45 -19.84
C GLU A 154 19.79 20.09 -21.17
N VAL A 155 19.26 19.09 -21.87
CA VAL A 155 19.79 18.63 -23.17
C VAL A 155 18.89 19.17 -24.27
N ALA A 156 19.47 19.90 -25.24
CA ALA A 156 18.70 20.48 -26.33
C ALA A 156 18.00 19.40 -27.17
N GLY A 157 16.69 19.55 -27.39
CA GLY A 157 15.88 18.60 -28.14
C GLY A 157 15.54 17.31 -27.39
N ALA A 158 15.85 17.20 -26.10
CA ALA A 158 15.43 16.06 -25.31
C ALA A 158 13.91 16.00 -25.15
N VAL A 159 13.35 14.82 -25.40
CA VAL A 159 11.93 14.55 -25.21
C VAL A 159 11.64 14.38 -23.72
N PRO A 160 10.60 15.02 -23.14
CA PRO A 160 10.16 14.78 -21.76
C PRO A 160 9.98 13.29 -21.45
N CYS A 161 10.42 12.87 -20.26
CA CYS A 161 10.50 11.45 -19.88
C CYS A 161 11.26 10.53 -20.88
N GLY A 162 12.04 11.10 -21.80
CA GLY A 162 12.83 10.40 -22.80
C GLY A 162 14.20 10.03 -22.29
N ARG A 163 14.90 9.15 -23.02
CA ARG A 163 16.29 8.81 -22.69
C ARG A 163 17.25 9.79 -23.34
N VAL A 164 18.24 10.21 -22.58
CA VAL A 164 19.39 10.97 -23.07
C VAL A 164 20.67 10.30 -22.63
N GLU A 165 21.69 10.37 -23.48
CA GLU A 165 23.04 9.95 -23.15
C GLU A 165 23.88 11.19 -22.80
N LEU A 166 24.39 11.21 -21.57
CA LEU A 166 25.31 12.21 -21.07
C LEU A 166 26.70 11.60 -20.92
N ILE A 167 27.73 12.30 -21.40
CA ILE A 167 29.12 11.93 -21.18
C ILE A 167 29.73 12.96 -20.25
N VAL A 168 30.18 12.51 -19.07
CA VAL A 168 30.97 13.33 -18.14
C VAL A 168 32.41 12.86 -18.22
N ARG A 169 33.31 13.75 -18.64
CA ARG A 169 34.75 13.48 -18.77
C ARG A 169 35.54 14.59 -18.10
N ASP A 170 36.36 14.22 -17.13
CA ASP A 170 37.30 15.11 -16.44
C ASP A 170 36.67 16.45 -16.01
N GLY A 171 35.45 16.39 -15.45
CA GLY A 171 34.71 17.56 -14.97
C GLY A 171 33.86 18.30 -16.02
N VAL A 172 33.81 17.82 -17.26
CA VAL A 172 33.04 18.44 -18.35
C VAL A 172 31.87 17.56 -18.76
N ILE A 173 30.67 18.16 -18.86
CA ILE A 173 29.44 17.50 -19.30
C ILE A 173 29.22 17.76 -20.79
N SER A 174 28.86 16.72 -21.53
CA SER A 174 28.46 16.79 -22.95
C SER A 174 27.35 15.79 -23.25
N ALA A 175 26.65 15.99 -24.36
CA ALA A 175 25.64 15.07 -24.87
C ALA A 175 25.81 14.97 -26.39
N GLY A 176 25.93 13.75 -26.95
CA GLY A 176 26.10 13.51 -28.39
C GLY A 176 27.19 14.36 -29.07
N SER A 177 27.29 14.26 -30.40
CA SER A 177 28.10 15.20 -31.18
C SER A 177 27.23 16.36 -31.63
N GLY A 178 27.54 17.58 -31.19
CA GLY A 178 26.85 18.81 -31.62
C GLY A 178 25.52 19.11 -30.92
N VAL A 179 25.14 18.36 -29.87
CA VAL A 179 23.95 18.67 -29.07
C VAL A 179 24.34 19.67 -27.98
N ALA A 180 23.62 20.79 -27.91
CA ALA A 180 23.85 21.80 -26.87
C ALA A 180 23.38 21.28 -25.51
N VAL A 181 24.20 21.51 -24.49
CA VAL A 181 23.90 21.17 -23.09
C VAL A 181 23.91 22.44 -22.27
N ARG A 182 22.86 22.68 -21.49
CA ARG A 182 22.78 23.76 -20.52
C ARG A 182 22.87 23.18 -19.11
N VAL A 183 23.81 23.71 -18.33
CA VAL A 183 24.03 23.30 -16.94
C VAL A 183 23.35 24.32 -16.03
N LEU A 184 22.43 23.84 -15.20
CA LEU A 184 21.73 24.61 -14.18
C LEU A 184 22.29 24.25 -12.81
N SER A 185 22.55 25.26 -11.99
CA SER A 185 22.99 25.08 -10.60
C SER A 185 21.78 25.05 -9.66
N VAL A 186 21.77 24.10 -8.74
CA VAL A 186 20.80 24.08 -7.63
C VAL A 186 21.15 25.21 -6.66
N ALA A 187 20.15 25.99 -6.27
CA ALA A 187 20.33 27.08 -5.32
C ALA A 187 20.72 26.55 -3.94
N ARG A 188 21.49 27.32 -3.18
CA ARG A 188 21.91 26.97 -1.83
C ARG A 188 21.68 28.14 -0.88
N LEU A 189 21.27 27.81 0.34
CA LEU A 189 21.31 28.74 1.46
C LEU A 189 22.77 29.07 1.82
N PRO A 190 23.03 30.17 2.56
CA PRO A 190 24.40 30.54 2.98
C PRO A 190 25.15 29.47 3.78
N ASN A 191 24.42 28.57 4.45
CA ASN A 191 24.96 27.43 5.21
C ASN A 191 25.24 26.18 4.33
N GLY A 192 25.00 26.26 3.01
CA GLY A 192 25.29 25.20 2.05
C GLY A 192 24.13 24.21 1.78
N VAL A 193 23.04 24.27 2.56
CA VAL A 193 21.84 23.45 2.35
C VAL A 193 21.21 23.78 1.00
N GLU A 194 20.82 22.76 0.24
CA GLU A 194 20.20 22.95 -1.06
C GLU A 194 18.74 23.42 -0.92
N LEU A 195 18.34 24.38 -1.77
CA LEU A 195 16.95 24.68 -2.06
C LEU A 195 16.63 24.03 -3.41
N ASN A 196 16.11 22.81 -3.37
CA ASN A 196 16.09 21.92 -4.53
C ASN A 196 14.66 21.63 -5.00
N SER A 197 14.23 22.38 -6.03
CA SER A 197 12.98 22.11 -6.77
C SER A 197 13.20 21.33 -8.07
N LEU A 198 14.47 21.08 -8.45
CA LEU A 198 14.86 20.60 -9.77
C LEU A 198 15.16 19.10 -9.81
N ASP A 199 15.54 18.48 -8.68
CA ASP A 199 15.79 17.04 -8.61
C ASP A 199 14.48 16.26 -8.44
N HIS A 200 14.11 15.50 -9.47
CA HIS A 200 12.84 14.77 -9.49
C HIS A 200 12.78 13.63 -8.45
N ASP A 201 13.92 13.04 -8.07
CA ASP A 201 13.96 11.98 -7.04
C ASP A 201 13.50 12.51 -5.67
N LEU A 202 13.70 13.81 -5.41
CA LEU A 202 13.24 14.48 -4.19
C LEU A 202 11.71 14.72 -4.19
N ARG A 203 10.99 14.25 -5.21
CA ARG A 203 9.53 14.15 -5.20
C ARG A 203 9.03 12.76 -4.80
N LEU A 204 9.96 11.87 -4.43
CA LEU A 204 9.73 10.51 -3.96
C LEU A 204 8.85 9.68 -4.91
N GLY A 205 8.97 9.94 -6.23
CA GLY A 205 8.13 9.30 -7.25
C GLY A 205 6.62 9.45 -7.03
N GLY A 206 6.14 10.43 -6.26
CA GLY A 206 4.72 10.52 -5.90
C GLY A 206 4.26 9.50 -4.86
N ARG A 207 5.16 8.99 -4.00
CA ARG A 207 4.77 8.27 -2.75
C ARG A 207 3.97 9.17 -1.80
N ILE A 208 4.10 10.49 -1.97
CA ILE A 208 3.41 11.51 -1.20
C ILE A 208 2.60 12.41 -2.13
N ASP A 209 1.40 12.77 -1.69
CA ASP A 209 0.49 13.65 -2.42
C ASP A 209 0.73 15.12 -2.04
N TYR A 210 1.92 15.61 -2.38
CA TYR A 210 2.30 17.01 -2.21
C TYR A 210 2.33 17.74 -3.55
N LEU A 211 1.90 19.00 -3.54
CA LEU A 211 2.03 19.90 -4.68
C LEU A 211 3.42 20.55 -4.67
N PHE A 212 4.39 19.93 -5.34
CA PHE A 212 5.75 20.45 -5.45
C PHE A 212 5.82 21.73 -6.28
N GLU A 213 6.59 22.72 -5.81
CA GLU A 213 6.76 24.01 -6.49
C GLU A 213 8.05 24.01 -7.33
N ASP A 214 7.92 24.27 -8.64
CA ASP A 214 9.07 24.58 -9.49
C ASP A 214 9.43 26.07 -9.36
N LEU A 215 10.60 26.36 -8.79
CA LEU A 215 10.98 27.74 -8.50
C LEU A 215 11.47 28.49 -9.75
N THR A 216 10.91 29.68 -9.96
CA THR A 216 11.51 30.69 -10.84
C THR A 216 12.72 31.33 -10.16
N GLU A 217 13.53 32.10 -10.89
CA GLU A 217 14.67 32.81 -10.31
C GLU A 217 14.25 33.79 -9.20
N ALA A 218 13.14 34.51 -9.40
CA ALA A 218 12.60 35.43 -8.40
C ALA A 218 12.05 34.68 -7.18
N ALA A 219 11.34 33.57 -7.39
CA ALA A 219 10.86 32.72 -6.30
C ALA A 219 12.03 32.12 -5.51
N THR A 220 13.08 31.67 -6.20
CA THR A 220 14.31 31.13 -5.60
C THR A 220 14.96 32.12 -4.66
N ARG A 221 15.09 33.39 -5.05
CA ARG A 221 15.59 34.46 -4.17
C ARG A 221 14.71 34.62 -2.93
N ARG A 222 13.41 34.78 -3.12
CA ARG A 222 12.44 34.93 -2.02
C ARG A 222 12.52 33.77 -1.01
N TRP A 223 12.50 32.54 -1.51
CA TRP A 223 12.62 31.33 -0.68
C TRP A 223 13.94 31.30 0.08
N THR A 224 15.04 31.61 -0.61
CA THR A 224 16.38 31.66 -0.01
C THR A 224 16.46 32.70 1.11
N ASP A 225 15.94 33.90 0.88
CA ASP A 225 15.96 34.99 1.85
C ASP A 225 15.17 34.64 3.12
N ILE A 226 13.95 34.10 2.96
CA ILE A 226 13.09 33.71 4.10
C ILE A 226 13.73 32.57 4.90
N LEU A 227 14.16 31.49 4.23
CA LEU A 227 14.74 30.33 4.90
C LEU A 227 16.07 30.67 5.57
N ALA A 228 16.90 31.51 4.95
CA ALA A 228 18.13 32.01 5.56
C ALA A 228 17.84 32.87 6.80
N GLY A 229 16.79 33.70 6.77
CA GLY A 229 16.32 34.48 7.91
C GLY A 229 15.90 33.59 9.09
N CYS A 230 15.03 32.60 8.84
CA CYS A 230 14.61 31.63 9.86
C CYS A 230 15.78 30.84 10.44
N TRP A 231 16.71 30.38 9.59
CA TRP A 231 17.89 29.65 10.06
C TRP A 231 18.84 30.53 10.88
N SER A 232 19.03 31.78 10.47
CA SER A 232 19.82 32.76 11.20
C SER A 232 19.22 33.02 12.59
N ARG A 233 17.89 33.12 12.69
CA ARG A 233 17.18 33.24 13.98
C ARG A 233 17.48 32.05 14.90
N ILE A 234 17.39 30.82 14.40
CA ILE A 234 17.73 29.60 15.18
C ILE A 234 19.18 29.65 15.64
N THR A 235 20.10 30.04 14.73
CA THR A 235 21.54 30.11 15.03
C THR A 235 21.87 31.21 16.03
N ALA A 236 21.13 32.32 16.03
CA ALA A 236 21.29 33.39 17.01
C ALA A 236 20.87 32.95 18.42
N LEU A 237 19.80 32.17 18.52
CA LEU A 237 19.31 31.61 19.79
C LEU A 237 20.20 30.46 20.29
N SER A 238 20.63 29.57 19.38
CA SER A 238 21.55 28.47 19.66
C SER A 238 22.46 28.21 18.47
N PRO A 239 23.72 28.70 18.52
CA PRO A 239 24.72 28.42 17.49
C PRO A 239 25.00 26.91 17.34
N ALA A 240 24.90 26.17 18.46
CA ALA A 240 25.06 24.72 18.47
C ALA A 240 23.94 24.02 17.69
N LEU A 241 22.67 24.40 17.91
CA LEU A 241 21.53 23.85 17.15
C LEU A 241 21.65 24.17 15.66
N GLY A 242 21.91 25.44 15.32
CA GLY A 242 22.05 25.88 13.93
C GLY A 242 23.17 25.14 13.18
N SER A 243 24.28 24.85 13.86
CA SER A 243 25.39 24.04 13.34
C SER A 243 25.02 22.56 13.21
N GLU A 244 24.38 21.98 14.23
CA GLU A 244 23.92 20.60 14.25
C GLU A 244 22.96 20.30 13.09
N MET A 245 22.02 21.21 12.82
CA MET A 245 21.02 21.06 11.74
C MET A 245 21.65 20.94 10.35
N THR A 246 22.83 21.53 10.11
CA THR A 246 23.54 21.38 8.82
C THR A 246 24.12 19.97 8.59
N LEU A 247 24.21 19.15 9.64
CA LEU A 247 24.61 17.76 9.53
C LEU A 247 23.45 16.88 9.05
N GLY A 248 22.25 17.18 9.54
CA GLY A 248 21.03 16.41 9.33
C GLY A 248 20.20 16.84 8.13
N ILE A 249 20.12 18.15 7.83
CA ILE A 249 19.35 18.69 6.70
C ILE A 249 20.29 19.00 5.53
N ARG A 250 20.03 18.38 4.38
CA ARG A 250 20.83 18.50 3.15
C ARG A 250 20.10 19.21 2.03
N ALA A 251 18.80 18.96 1.90
CA ALA A 251 17.96 19.56 0.88
C ALA A 251 16.60 19.97 1.45
N LEU A 252 16.22 21.22 1.19
CA LEU A 252 14.88 21.76 1.39
C LEU A 252 14.14 21.73 0.05
N VAL A 253 12.98 21.07 0.04
CA VAL A 253 12.18 20.82 -1.15
C VAL A 253 10.88 21.64 -1.08
N PRO A 254 10.70 22.64 -1.94
CA PRO A 254 9.52 23.51 -1.91
C PRO A 254 8.23 22.76 -2.24
N VAL A 255 7.22 22.93 -1.39
CA VAL A 255 5.85 22.46 -1.63
C VAL A 255 4.83 23.57 -1.40
N THR A 256 3.67 23.46 -2.03
CA THR A 256 2.54 24.37 -1.89
C THR A 256 1.51 23.75 -0.97
N SER A 257 1.07 24.52 0.04
CA SER A 257 -0.07 24.14 0.87
C SER A 257 -1.38 24.47 0.16
N PRO A 258 -2.37 23.55 0.11
CA PRO A 258 -3.67 23.82 -0.48
C PRO A 258 -4.49 24.83 0.35
N ASP A 259 -4.21 24.98 1.64
CA ASP A 259 -4.75 26.03 2.50
C ASP A 259 -3.61 26.91 3.01
N ARG A 260 -3.62 28.20 2.64
CA ARG A 260 -2.58 29.17 3.02
C ARG A 260 -2.46 29.41 4.53
N ARG A 261 -3.44 28.94 5.31
CA ARG A 261 -3.41 28.96 6.79
C ARG A 261 -2.66 27.78 7.39
N LEU A 262 -2.44 26.72 6.61
CA LEU A 262 -1.73 25.51 7.02
C LEU A 262 -0.31 25.54 6.46
N HIS A 263 0.67 25.44 7.35
CA HIS A 263 2.06 25.18 6.98
C HIS A 263 2.26 23.67 6.83
N LEU A 264 2.95 23.26 5.76
CA LEU A 264 3.28 21.86 5.51
C LEU A 264 4.79 21.67 5.62
N SER A 265 5.20 20.66 6.38
CA SER A 265 6.57 20.16 6.42
C SER A 265 6.57 18.64 6.52
N GLY A 266 7.67 18.01 6.11
CA GLY A 266 7.83 16.57 6.25
C GLY A 266 9.25 16.07 5.99
N SER A 267 9.59 14.98 6.68
CA SER A 267 10.86 14.26 6.58
C SER A 267 10.60 12.78 6.32
N PHE A 268 11.53 12.12 5.63
CA PHE A 268 11.31 10.77 5.08
C PHE A 268 12.45 9.83 5.45
N HIS A 269 12.12 8.62 5.90
CA HIS A 269 13.13 7.63 6.28
C HIS A 269 13.92 7.15 5.05
N GLU A 270 13.24 7.02 3.91
CA GLU A 270 13.82 6.59 2.62
C GLU A 270 14.73 7.65 1.99
N ALA A 271 14.60 8.92 2.38
CA ALA A 271 15.41 10.03 1.87
C ALA A 271 16.03 10.86 3.01
N PRO A 272 16.98 10.30 3.80
CA PRO A 272 17.61 11.01 4.92
C PRO A 272 18.22 12.35 4.49
N GLY A 273 17.89 13.39 5.25
CA GLY A 273 18.30 14.78 5.06
C GLY A 273 17.51 15.58 4.03
N MET A 274 16.46 15.00 3.46
CA MET A 274 15.44 15.74 2.73
C MET A 274 14.35 16.25 3.68
N VAL A 275 13.98 17.52 3.52
CA VAL A 275 12.83 18.12 4.19
C VAL A 275 11.96 18.82 3.14
N THR A 276 10.72 18.39 2.99
CA THR A 276 9.71 19.15 2.26
C THR A 276 9.19 20.27 3.15
N ILE A 277 8.98 21.46 2.58
CA ILE A 277 8.50 22.61 3.36
C ILE A 277 7.70 23.57 2.49
N SER A 278 6.61 24.14 3.03
CA SER A 278 5.84 25.23 2.41
C SER A 278 6.18 26.58 3.03
N LEU A 279 5.95 27.69 2.32
CA LEU A 279 6.00 29.00 2.97
C LEU A 279 4.81 29.18 3.93
N GLY A 280 5.07 29.75 5.10
CA GLY A 280 4.11 30.15 6.12
C GLY A 280 4.57 31.44 6.80
N THR A 281 4.16 31.68 8.05
CA THR A 281 4.78 32.72 8.86
C THR A 281 6.23 32.36 9.19
N GLU A 282 7.08 33.34 9.51
CA GLU A 282 8.48 33.06 9.90
C GLU A 282 8.56 32.06 11.05
N TRP A 283 7.63 32.14 12.01
CA TRP A 283 7.58 31.24 13.16
C TRP A 283 7.20 29.81 12.79
N GLN A 284 6.22 29.63 11.91
CA GLN A 284 5.85 28.30 11.43
C GLN A 284 7.03 27.62 10.74
N ILE A 285 7.75 28.36 9.88
CA ILE A 285 8.93 27.84 9.17
C ILE A 285 10.06 27.54 10.17
N THR A 286 10.29 28.43 11.13
CA THR A 286 11.35 28.26 12.14
C THR A 286 11.11 27.02 13.01
N GLU A 287 9.89 26.85 13.52
CA GLU A 287 9.48 25.67 14.28
C GLU A 287 9.60 24.40 13.44
N ALA A 288 9.12 24.44 12.18
CA ALA A 288 9.20 23.29 11.28
C ALA A 288 10.65 22.87 11.03
N LEU A 289 11.59 23.78 10.81
CA LEU A 289 13.00 23.41 10.62
C LEU A 289 13.57 22.65 11.83
N VAL A 290 13.22 23.05 13.05
CA VAL A 290 13.62 22.36 14.29
C VAL A 290 12.91 21.01 14.42
N HIS A 291 11.60 20.97 14.15
CA HIS A 291 10.78 19.76 14.19
C HIS A 291 11.31 18.69 13.23
N GLU A 292 11.55 19.08 11.98
CA GLU A 292 12.02 18.19 10.92
C GLU A 292 13.46 17.72 11.17
N HIS A 293 14.32 18.58 11.72
CA HIS A 293 15.64 18.12 12.20
C HIS A 293 15.53 17.02 13.27
N GLY A 294 14.55 17.14 14.18
CA GLY A 294 14.22 16.10 15.14
C GLY A 294 13.89 14.76 14.44
N HIS A 295 13.09 14.78 13.38
CA HIS A 295 12.83 13.57 12.59
C HIS A 295 14.09 13.00 11.96
N GLN A 296 15.00 13.84 11.45
CA GLN A 296 16.28 13.38 10.89
C GLN A 296 17.15 12.66 11.93
N LYS A 297 17.24 13.20 13.15
CA LYS A 297 17.98 12.56 14.26
C LYS A 297 17.37 11.23 14.65
N LEU A 298 16.06 11.18 14.87
CA LEU A 298 15.40 9.95 15.29
C LEU A 298 15.48 8.86 14.21
N ASN A 299 15.26 9.22 12.94
CA ASN A 299 15.43 8.28 11.83
C ASN A 299 16.85 7.70 11.78
N ALA A 300 17.86 8.54 12.01
CA ALA A 300 19.25 8.09 12.07
C ALA A 300 19.52 7.19 13.29
N LEU A 301 18.88 7.44 14.43
CA LEU A 301 18.97 6.60 15.63
C LEU A 301 18.30 5.25 15.44
N MET A 302 17.13 5.23 14.78
CA MET A 302 16.38 4.00 14.50
C MET A 302 17.10 3.06 13.53
N ASN A 303 18.12 3.55 12.83
CA ASN A 303 19.03 2.73 12.02
C ASN A 303 19.98 1.87 12.88
N LEU A 304 20.21 2.26 14.13
CA LEU A 304 21.13 1.61 15.05
C LEU A 304 20.41 0.69 16.03
N ASP A 305 19.19 1.05 16.42
CA ASP A 305 18.34 0.28 17.32
C ASP A 305 16.86 0.51 16.95
N PRO A 306 15.99 -0.52 16.96
CA PRO A 306 14.59 -0.36 16.59
C PRO A 306 13.77 0.51 17.57
N LEU A 307 14.27 0.74 18.79
CA LEU A 307 13.69 1.47 19.93
C LEU A 307 12.38 0.89 20.47
N VAL A 308 11.44 0.57 19.59
CA VAL A 308 10.22 -0.20 19.84
C VAL A 308 10.38 -1.59 19.23
N VAL A 309 10.23 -2.62 20.03
CA VAL A 309 10.30 -4.05 19.68
C VAL A 309 8.87 -4.60 19.60
N GLY A 310 8.55 -5.41 18.58
CA GLY A 310 7.20 -5.99 18.40
C GLY A 310 6.48 -5.46 17.15
N PRO A 311 5.17 -5.72 16.98
CA PRO A 311 4.42 -5.23 15.82
C PRO A 311 4.37 -3.70 15.83
N THR A 312 5.10 -3.08 14.91
CA THR A 312 5.29 -1.62 14.84
C THR A 312 4.47 -0.94 13.76
N THR A 313 3.73 -1.70 12.95
CA THR A 313 3.09 -1.21 11.72
C THR A 313 1.60 -0.98 11.88
N GLU A 314 0.95 -1.56 12.88
CA GLU A 314 -0.49 -1.45 13.05
C GLU A 314 -0.87 -0.15 13.76
N ALA A 315 -1.80 0.59 13.15
CA ALA A 315 -2.31 1.85 13.65
C ALA A 315 -3.41 1.61 14.71
N MET A 316 -3.01 1.40 15.96
CA MET A 316 -3.92 1.01 17.05
C MET A 316 -3.86 1.90 18.29
N TYR A 317 -2.95 2.86 18.34
CA TYR A 317 -2.66 3.58 19.57
C TYR A 317 -3.08 5.04 19.50
N TYR A 318 -3.43 5.58 20.67
CA TYR A 318 -3.85 6.98 20.79
C TYR A 318 -2.69 7.94 20.50
N SER A 319 -2.97 8.99 19.73
CA SER A 319 -2.00 10.06 19.45
C SER A 319 -2.56 11.42 19.89
N PRO A 320 -1.93 12.11 20.86
CA PRO A 320 -2.35 13.44 21.30
C PRO A 320 -2.36 14.54 20.22
N TRP A 321 -1.79 14.28 19.04
CA TRP A 321 -1.64 15.24 17.94
C TRP A 321 -2.59 15.01 16.76
N ARG A 322 -3.30 13.88 16.71
CA ARG A 322 -4.09 13.47 15.55
C ARG A 322 -5.33 12.66 15.97
N ASP A 323 -6.41 12.79 15.20
CA ASP A 323 -7.66 12.08 15.47
C ASP A 323 -7.64 10.60 15.03
N ASP A 324 -6.76 10.18 14.10
CA ASP A 324 -6.58 8.79 13.69
C ASP A 324 -5.63 8.00 14.61
N ALA A 325 -5.87 6.70 14.75
CA ALA A 325 -4.97 5.79 15.45
C ALA A 325 -3.58 5.75 14.78
N ARG A 326 -2.54 5.50 15.57
CA ARG A 326 -1.15 5.51 15.10
C ARG A 326 -0.41 4.26 15.56
N PRO A 327 0.59 3.78 14.81
CA PRO A 327 1.55 2.84 15.34
C PRO A 327 2.38 3.49 16.45
N LEU A 328 2.89 2.69 17.39
CA LEU A 328 3.74 3.18 18.50
C LEU A 328 5.01 3.88 18.02
N THR A 329 5.58 3.47 16.90
CA THR A 329 6.70 4.17 16.26
C THR A 329 6.31 5.59 15.84
N GLY A 330 5.09 5.78 15.33
CA GLY A 330 4.55 7.11 15.01
C GLY A 330 4.35 7.98 16.25
N VAL A 331 3.96 7.40 17.39
CA VAL A 331 3.86 8.11 18.68
C VAL A 331 5.25 8.51 19.18
N LEU A 332 6.25 7.60 19.12
CA LEU A 332 7.64 7.89 19.47
C LEU A 332 8.22 9.03 18.63
N HIS A 333 7.95 9.04 17.33
CA HIS A 333 8.34 10.13 16.44
C HIS A 333 7.80 11.49 16.91
N ALA A 334 6.51 11.56 17.24
CA ALA A 334 5.90 12.79 17.72
C ALA A 334 6.46 13.24 19.07
N VAL A 335 6.58 12.32 20.04
CA VAL A 335 7.17 12.61 21.36
C VAL A 335 8.57 13.17 21.22
N TYR A 336 9.43 12.53 20.41
CA TYR A 336 10.80 12.97 20.21
C TYR A 336 10.89 14.38 19.60
N THR A 337 10.19 14.65 18.49
CA THR A 337 10.29 15.94 17.80
C THR A 337 9.64 17.08 18.57
N PHE A 338 8.52 16.84 19.24
CA PHE A 338 7.87 17.86 20.05
C PHE A 338 8.61 18.18 21.35
N THR A 339 9.35 17.23 21.94
CA THR A 339 10.30 17.54 23.02
C THR A 339 11.41 18.47 22.52
N ALA A 340 11.94 18.25 21.32
CA ALA A 340 12.94 19.16 20.72
C ALA A 340 12.37 20.57 20.47
N VAL A 341 11.11 20.67 20.01
CA VAL A 341 10.41 21.96 19.84
C VAL A 341 10.22 22.67 21.19
N LEU A 342 9.84 21.97 22.26
CA LEU A 342 9.75 22.56 23.61
C LEU A 342 11.10 23.09 24.09
N GLY A 343 12.17 22.36 23.84
CA GLY A 343 13.51 22.82 24.17
C GLY A 343 13.92 24.06 23.37
N PHE A 344 13.53 24.16 22.11
CA PHE A 344 13.73 25.37 21.31
C PHE A 344 12.92 26.55 21.86
N TYR A 345 11.66 26.33 22.25
CA TYR A 345 10.82 27.35 22.88
C TYR A 345 11.43 27.89 24.18
N GLN A 346 12.04 27.03 25.01
CA GLN A 346 12.75 27.46 26.22
C GLN A 346 13.87 28.48 25.93
N LEU A 347 14.49 28.46 24.75
CA LEU A 347 15.57 29.38 24.39
C LEU A 347 15.07 30.79 24.01
N MET A 348 13.77 30.98 23.82
CA MET A 348 13.20 32.23 23.32
C MET A 348 11.97 32.73 24.10
N PRO A 349 12.04 32.84 25.44
CA PRO A 349 10.87 33.14 26.27
C PRO A 349 10.20 34.49 25.96
N ASP A 350 10.98 35.48 25.50
CA ASP A 350 10.46 36.80 25.14
C ASP A 350 9.73 36.79 23.78
N ASP A 351 10.26 36.07 22.79
CA ASP A 351 9.66 35.95 21.47
C ASP A 351 8.40 35.06 21.48
N LEU A 352 8.33 34.08 22.39
CA LEU A 352 7.15 33.22 22.56
C LEU A 352 5.85 34.01 22.78
N ASN A 353 5.95 35.16 23.45
CA ASN A 353 4.81 36.04 23.79
C ASN A 353 4.73 37.29 22.90
N GLY A 354 5.59 37.43 21.89
CA GLY A 354 5.51 38.52 20.93
C GLY A 354 4.24 38.46 20.07
N GLU A 355 3.89 39.57 19.41
CA GLU A 355 2.66 39.68 18.60
C GLU A 355 2.51 38.58 17.53
N ASP A 356 3.63 38.09 17.00
CA ASP A 356 3.66 37.01 16.00
C ASP A 356 4.08 35.64 16.56
N GLY A 357 4.48 35.56 17.85
CA GLY A 357 5.02 34.35 18.46
C GLY A 357 4.01 33.20 18.57
N PRO A 358 4.47 31.94 18.75
CA PRO A 358 3.58 30.78 18.88
C PRO A 358 2.63 30.84 20.09
N GLY A 359 2.95 31.65 21.10
CA GLY A 359 2.16 31.84 22.32
C GLY A 359 2.44 30.77 23.39
N LEU A 360 2.41 31.18 24.66
CA LEU A 360 2.57 30.27 25.81
C LEU A 360 1.50 29.16 25.87
N GLY A 361 0.31 29.38 25.30
CA GLY A 361 -0.72 28.35 25.18
C GLY A 361 -0.28 27.17 24.32
N ARG A 362 0.37 27.44 23.18
CA ARG A 362 0.94 26.39 22.31
C ARG A 362 2.05 25.61 23.01
N ALA A 363 2.98 26.31 23.67
CA ALA A 363 4.04 25.67 24.45
C ALA A 363 3.49 24.75 25.54
N TYR A 364 2.48 25.21 26.29
CA TYR A 364 1.81 24.40 27.31
C TYR A 364 1.11 23.17 26.70
N ARG A 365 0.34 23.35 25.62
CA ARG A 365 -0.34 22.25 24.90
C ARG A 365 0.66 21.17 24.46
N ILE A 366 1.75 21.56 23.79
CA ILE A 366 2.79 20.62 23.34
C ILE A 366 3.37 19.85 24.53
N GLY A 367 3.65 20.54 25.64
CA GLY A 367 4.11 19.91 26.87
C GLY A 367 3.16 18.84 27.41
N ARG A 368 1.85 19.09 27.38
CA ARG A 368 0.82 18.12 27.82
C ARG A 368 0.66 16.97 26.82
N GLN A 369 0.78 17.25 25.52
CA GLN A 369 0.76 16.22 24.48
C GLN A 369 1.94 15.26 24.59
N VAL A 370 3.16 15.77 24.82
CA VAL A 370 4.36 14.94 25.02
C VAL A 370 4.19 14.00 26.22
N GLU A 371 3.72 14.49 27.37
CA GLU A 371 3.43 13.62 28.53
C GLU A 371 2.41 12.52 28.19
N ALA A 372 1.33 12.87 27.49
CA ALA A 372 0.32 11.90 27.10
C ALA A 372 0.85 10.83 26.12
N GLY A 373 1.76 11.22 25.21
CA GLY A 373 2.41 10.28 24.29
C GLY A 373 3.44 9.37 24.97
N ILE A 374 4.18 9.90 25.96
CA ILE A 374 5.09 9.10 26.78
C ILE A 374 4.33 8.04 27.57
N ALA A 375 3.19 8.40 28.18
CA ALA A 375 2.32 7.45 28.86
C ALA A 375 1.84 6.35 27.91
N GLU A 376 1.40 6.70 26.70
CA GLU A 376 0.98 5.73 25.69
C GLU A 376 2.09 4.73 25.32
N LEU A 377 3.33 5.22 25.16
CA LEU A 377 4.48 4.37 24.89
C LEU A 377 4.79 3.43 26.07
N ARG A 378 4.74 3.92 27.31
CA ARG A 378 5.04 3.09 28.49
C ARG A 378 3.99 2.00 28.72
N ASP A 379 2.73 2.31 28.45
CA ASP A 379 1.62 1.39 28.68
C ASP A 379 1.55 0.28 27.63
N ASN A 380 1.98 0.58 26.38
CA ASN A 380 1.72 -0.29 25.24
C ASN A 380 2.96 -0.80 24.50
N ALA A 381 4.09 -0.11 24.56
CA ALA A 381 5.27 -0.48 23.78
C ALA A 381 6.16 -1.48 24.53
N THR A 382 6.61 -2.51 23.82
CA THR A 382 7.80 -3.26 24.26
C THR A 382 9.03 -2.48 23.78
N LEU A 383 9.72 -1.80 24.69
CA LEU A 383 10.90 -1.00 24.34
C LEU A 383 12.17 -1.85 24.35
N SER A 384 13.11 -1.55 23.45
CA SER A 384 14.49 -2.04 23.58
C SER A 384 15.16 -1.38 24.80
N PRO A 385 16.30 -1.89 25.30
CA PRO A 385 17.04 -1.21 26.38
C PRO A 385 17.39 0.25 26.04
N PHE A 386 17.72 0.54 24.77
CA PHE A 386 17.97 1.90 24.32
C PHE A 386 16.68 2.71 24.13
N GLY A 387 15.59 2.06 23.69
CA GLY A 387 14.26 2.66 23.66
C GLY A 387 13.79 3.12 25.04
N SER A 388 13.96 2.30 26.08
CA SER A 388 13.66 2.68 27.46
C SER A 388 14.51 3.86 27.92
N ALA A 389 15.83 3.81 27.69
CA ALA A 389 16.73 4.91 28.05
C ALA A 389 16.36 6.23 27.35
N LEU A 390 15.95 6.16 26.07
CA LEU A 390 15.50 7.31 25.30
C LEU A 390 14.20 7.89 25.86
N VAL A 391 13.18 7.06 26.10
CA VAL A 391 11.88 7.50 26.64
C VAL A 391 12.05 8.11 28.03
N ASP A 392 12.87 7.51 28.89
CA ASP A 392 13.21 8.06 30.21
C ASP A 392 13.89 9.44 30.09
N ALA A 393 14.76 9.63 29.09
CA ALA A 393 15.40 10.91 28.84
C ALA A 393 14.42 11.97 28.32
N LEU A 394 13.54 11.59 27.39
CA LEU A 394 12.50 12.47 26.83
C LEU A 394 11.52 12.95 27.91
N GLU A 395 11.15 12.08 28.86
CA GLU A 395 10.30 12.46 30.01
C GLU A 395 10.97 13.52 30.88
N ARG A 396 12.22 13.28 31.29
CA ARG A 396 13.01 14.27 32.07
C ARG A 396 13.19 15.60 31.33
N GLN A 397 13.41 15.57 30.02
CA GLN A 397 13.54 16.78 29.22
C GLN A 397 12.22 17.54 29.11
N CYS A 398 11.10 16.84 28.88
CA CYS A 398 9.78 17.45 28.86
C CYS A 398 9.48 18.18 30.18
N GLU A 399 9.74 17.54 31.32
CA GLU A 399 9.59 18.14 32.65
C GLU A 399 10.48 19.39 32.81
N HIS A 400 11.76 19.29 32.42
CA HIS A 400 12.71 20.39 32.50
C HIS A 400 12.29 21.61 31.67
N HIS A 401 11.96 21.40 30.38
CA HIS A 401 11.57 22.47 29.47
C HIS A 401 10.30 23.18 29.95
N ARG A 402 9.31 22.41 30.42
CA ARG A 402 8.06 22.97 30.94
C ARG A 402 8.25 23.77 32.22
N ALA A 403 9.18 23.37 33.09
CA ALA A 403 9.50 24.13 34.29
C ALA A 403 10.23 25.45 33.97
N ALA A 404 10.99 25.48 32.88
CA ALA A 404 11.75 26.66 32.46
C ALA A 404 10.92 27.67 31.63
N ILE A 405 9.94 27.21 30.86
CA ILE A 405 9.05 28.08 30.07
C ILE A 405 8.04 28.77 31.01
N PRO A 406 7.81 30.10 30.88
CA PRO A 406 6.81 30.80 31.67
C PRO A 406 5.42 30.17 31.57
N ALA A 407 4.74 30.00 32.71
CA ALA A 407 3.39 29.45 32.73
C ALA A 407 2.38 30.41 32.08
N PRO A 408 1.48 29.93 31.18
CA PRO A 408 0.38 30.77 30.71
C PRO A 408 -0.65 31.04 31.83
N PRO A 409 -1.53 32.04 31.66
CA PRO A 409 -2.63 32.32 32.59
C PRO A 409 -3.48 31.07 32.86
N SER A 410 -4.04 30.96 34.07
CA SER A 410 -4.82 29.78 34.48
C SER A 410 -5.98 29.47 33.53
N SER A 411 -6.65 30.48 32.98
CA SER A 411 -7.72 30.31 32.00
C SER A 411 -7.25 29.61 30.72
N VAL A 412 -6.04 29.93 30.25
CA VAL A 412 -5.41 29.29 29.09
C VAL A 412 -5.02 27.86 29.43
N LYS A 413 -4.44 27.60 30.62
CA LYS A 413 -4.11 26.23 31.05
C LYS A 413 -5.34 25.33 31.05
N THR A 414 -6.43 25.77 31.70
CA THR A 414 -7.68 25.05 31.76
C THR A 414 -8.24 24.78 30.36
N HIS A 415 -8.24 25.80 29.48
CA HIS A 415 -8.67 25.62 28.10
C HIS A 415 -7.85 24.56 27.36
N GLU A 416 -6.52 24.60 27.46
CA GLU A 416 -5.65 23.64 26.77
C GLU A 416 -5.77 22.21 27.31
N ASP A 417 -5.93 22.06 28.63
CA ASP A 417 -6.18 20.75 29.26
C ASP A 417 -7.56 20.18 28.85
N ASP A 418 -8.59 21.03 28.77
CA ASP A 418 -9.91 20.63 28.28
C ASP A 418 -9.88 20.19 26.82
N VAL A 419 -9.16 20.92 25.95
CA VAL A 419 -8.98 20.54 24.53
C VAL A 419 -8.38 19.14 24.41
N LEU A 420 -7.36 18.80 25.21
CA LEU A 420 -6.73 17.48 25.18
C LEU A 420 -7.61 16.38 25.77
N ARG A 421 -8.35 16.69 26.83
CA ARG A 421 -9.32 15.76 27.42
C ARG A 421 -10.44 15.44 26.44
N GLU A 422 -11.04 16.47 25.84
CA GLU A 422 -12.08 16.34 24.81
C GLU A 422 -11.56 15.60 23.58
N HIS A 423 -10.32 15.85 23.15
CA HIS A 423 -9.69 15.08 22.08
C HIS A 423 -9.58 13.58 22.43
N ARG A 424 -9.12 13.24 23.64
CA ARG A 424 -9.01 11.84 24.08
C ARG A 424 -10.38 11.17 24.22
N GLU A 425 -11.39 11.89 24.71
CA GLU A 425 -12.78 11.41 24.78
C GLU A 425 -13.33 11.14 23.38
N ARG A 426 -13.23 12.11 22.47
CA ARG A 426 -13.62 11.93 21.05
C ARG A 426 -12.90 10.77 20.39
N TRP A 427 -11.61 10.58 20.66
CA TRP A 427 -10.83 9.47 20.12
C TRP A 427 -11.31 8.12 20.65
N ARG A 428 -11.58 8.00 21.96
CA ARG A 428 -12.11 6.76 22.56
C ARG A 428 -13.49 6.42 22.02
N ASP A 429 -14.34 7.42 21.85
CA ASP A 429 -15.69 7.25 21.29
C ASP A 429 -15.64 6.82 19.82
N SER A 430 -14.65 7.29 19.05
CA SER A 430 -14.45 6.91 17.65
C SER A 430 -13.70 5.57 17.45
N HIS A 431 -13.01 5.09 18.50
CA HIS A 431 -12.23 3.84 18.54
C HIS A 431 -12.61 2.93 19.73
N PRO A 432 -13.89 2.54 19.89
CA PRO A 432 -14.38 1.79 21.06
C PRO A 432 -13.78 0.37 21.19
N TYR A 433 -13.16 -0.15 20.13
CA TYR A 433 -12.52 -1.46 20.05
C TYR A 433 -11.06 -1.46 20.56
N LEU A 434 -10.41 -0.30 20.67
CA LEU A 434 -9.02 -0.16 21.15
C LEU A 434 -8.94 0.04 22.69
N GLY A 435 -10.04 -0.22 23.39
CA GLY A 435 -10.16 -0.04 24.84
C GLY A 435 -9.27 -1.00 25.64
N SER A 436 -8.15 -0.48 26.13
CA SER A 436 -7.18 -1.04 27.10
C SER A 436 -6.70 -2.47 26.83
N PRO A 437 -5.49 -2.65 26.26
CA PRO A 437 -4.80 -3.93 26.35
C PRO A 437 -4.51 -4.19 27.84
N GLY A 438 -5.09 -5.27 28.38
CA GLY A 438 -4.73 -5.73 29.72
C GLY A 438 -3.23 -6.07 29.74
N PRO A 439 -2.48 -5.71 30.79
CA PRO A 439 -1.08 -6.08 30.89
C PRO A 439 -0.96 -7.61 30.99
N GLY A 440 -0.27 -8.23 30.04
CA GLY A 440 0.36 -9.54 30.25
C GLY A 440 -0.25 -10.78 29.59
N THR A 441 -0.46 -10.80 28.27
CA THR A 441 -0.66 -12.07 27.54
C THR A 441 0.61 -12.61 26.85
N ALA A 442 1.68 -11.82 26.71
CA ALA A 442 2.90 -12.24 26.02
C ALA A 442 3.83 -13.18 26.82
N THR A 443 3.57 -13.43 28.11
CA THR A 443 4.48 -14.20 28.97
C THR A 443 4.16 -15.70 29.10
N ALA A 444 3.09 -16.20 28.49
CA ALA A 444 2.67 -17.61 28.67
C ALA A 444 3.23 -18.60 27.63
N ALA A 445 3.82 -18.15 26.51
CA ALA A 445 4.25 -19.04 25.42
C ALA A 445 5.75 -19.42 25.43
N ARG A 446 6.51 -19.13 26.49
CA ARG A 446 7.98 -19.32 26.52
C ARG A 446 8.51 -20.65 27.07
N ASN A 447 7.64 -21.62 27.33
CA ASN A 447 8.08 -22.98 27.65
C ASN A 447 7.59 -23.94 26.58
N GLY A 448 8.29 -23.98 25.44
CA GLY A 448 8.14 -25.06 24.48
C GLY A 448 8.50 -26.37 25.17
N ASP A 449 7.51 -27.22 25.36
CA ASP A 449 7.76 -28.61 25.67
C ASP A 449 8.50 -29.27 24.46
N GLY A 450 9.06 -30.46 24.63
CA GLY A 450 9.67 -31.19 23.49
C GLY A 450 8.67 -31.54 22.37
N THR A 451 7.38 -31.27 22.56
CA THR A 451 6.27 -31.64 21.67
C THR A 451 6.17 -30.66 20.51
N ASP A 452 6.23 -29.35 20.75
CA ASP A 452 6.18 -28.31 19.70
C ASP A 452 7.41 -28.35 18.79
N GLN A 453 8.59 -28.62 19.35
CA GLN A 453 9.83 -28.69 18.55
C GLN A 453 9.78 -29.78 17.47
N THR A 454 9.13 -30.91 17.74
CA THR A 454 8.99 -32.00 16.76
C THR A 454 8.03 -31.62 15.62
N ILE A 455 6.95 -30.90 15.93
CA ILE A 455 5.97 -30.44 14.94
C ILE A 455 6.58 -29.34 14.08
N LEU A 456 7.27 -28.37 14.69
CA LEU A 456 8.00 -27.32 13.98
C LEU A 456 9.07 -27.93 13.06
N PHE A 457 9.83 -28.92 13.54
CA PHE A 457 10.80 -29.65 12.72
C PHE A 457 10.13 -30.36 11.53
N ALA A 458 9.00 -31.04 11.75
CA ALA A 458 8.26 -31.71 10.67
C ALA A 458 7.73 -30.71 9.62
N LEU A 459 7.35 -29.51 10.04
CA LEU A 459 6.93 -28.41 9.15
C LEU A 459 8.13 -27.67 8.50
N GLY A 460 9.37 -27.99 8.86
CA GLY A 460 10.56 -27.28 8.39
C GLY A 460 10.63 -25.83 8.89
N LEU A 461 10.17 -25.59 10.11
CA LEU A 461 10.20 -24.30 10.80
C LEU A 461 11.33 -24.25 11.84
N PRO A 462 11.89 -23.06 12.13
CA PRO A 462 12.86 -22.89 13.22
C PRO A 462 12.27 -23.34 14.56
N GLY A 463 13.09 -23.96 15.41
CA GLY A 463 12.65 -24.43 16.73
C GLY A 463 12.33 -23.30 17.73
N ASP A 464 12.71 -22.07 17.41
CA ASP A 464 12.43 -20.83 18.14
C ASP A 464 11.32 -19.99 17.49
N TRP A 465 10.62 -20.52 16.49
CA TRP A 465 9.46 -19.86 15.87
C TRP A 465 8.35 -19.63 16.91
N SER A 466 7.76 -18.43 16.91
CA SER A 466 6.70 -18.03 17.84
C SER A 466 5.37 -17.82 17.13
N PRO A 467 4.23 -18.26 17.70
CA PRO A 467 2.90 -17.99 17.17
C PRO A 467 2.40 -16.56 17.45
N ASP A 468 3.17 -15.69 18.13
CA ASP A 468 2.68 -14.38 18.60
C ASP A 468 1.91 -13.55 17.54
N PRO A 469 2.36 -13.42 16.28
CA PRO A 469 1.59 -12.70 15.26
C PRO A 469 0.21 -13.30 15.00
N LEU A 470 0.10 -14.65 15.03
CA LEU A 470 -1.18 -15.35 14.88
C LEU A 470 -2.14 -15.11 16.06
N LEU A 471 -1.61 -14.67 17.21
CA LEU A 471 -2.37 -14.44 18.42
C LEU A 471 -2.90 -13.01 18.54
N THR A 472 -2.22 -12.04 17.91
CA THR A 472 -2.56 -10.61 18.02
C THR A 472 -3.18 -10.05 16.76
N ASP A 473 -2.70 -10.45 15.59
CA ASP A 473 -3.01 -9.77 14.35
C ASP A 473 -4.33 -10.27 13.76
N TRP A 474 -5.07 -9.37 13.11
CA TRP A 474 -6.30 -9.73 12.39
C TRP A 474 -6.02 -10.49 11.10
N TYR A 475 -4.87 -10.22 10.49
CA TYR A 475 -4.44 -10.83 9.24
C TYR A 475 -2.94 -11.19 9.27
N PRO A 476 -2.57 -12.18 10.11
CA PRO A 476 -1.19 -12.59 10.24
C PRO A 476 -0.69 -13.33 9.00
N GLY A 477 0.61 -13.23 8.74
CA GLY A 477 1.29 -14.14 7.82
C GLY A 477 1.35 -15.55 8.41
N ASP A 478 0.51 -16.46 7.94
CA ASP A 478 0.45 -17.83 8.44
C ASP A 478 1.42 -18.78 7.72
N VAL A 479 2.61 -18.93 8.32
CA VAL A 479 3.66 -19.82 7.82
C VAL A 479 3.28 -21.31 7.97
N ILE A 480 2.47 -21.68 8.98
CA ILE A 480 2.04 -23.08 9.17
C ILE A 480 1.12 -23.47 8.01
N LEU A 481 0.13 -22.64 7.68
CA LEU A 481 -0.74 -22.87 6.53
C LEU A 481 0.05 -22.91 5.22
N ASP A 482 1.08 -22.07 5.04
CA ASP A 482 1.94 -22.12 3.85
C ASP A 482 2.66 -23.47 3.72
N ARG A 483 3.20 -23.99 4.84
CA ARG A 483 3.82 -25.32 4.87
C ARG A 483 2.81 -26.42 4.59
N VAL A 484 1.63 -26.40 5.20
CA VAL A 484 0.58 -27.39 4.95
C VAL A 484 0.16 -27.40 3.47
N ARG A 485 -0.03 -26.24 2.85
CA ARG A 485 -0.34 -26.13 1.42
C ARG A 485 0.78 -26.70 0.54
N LEU A 486 2.04 -26.48 0.91
CA LEU A 486 3.18 -27.07 0.21
C LEU A 486 3.17 -28.60 0.32
N PHE A 487 2.93 -29.14 1.52
CA PHE A 487 2.84 -30.59 1.75
C PHE A 487 1.69 -31.23 0.96
N GLU A 488 0.55 -30.55 0.80
CA GLU A 488 -0.51 -31.01 -0.10
C GLU A 488 0.02 -31.13 -1.51
N SER A 489 0.65 -30.06 -2.01
CA SER A 489 1.07 -29.97 -3.40
C SER A 489 2.13 -31.03 -3.76
N GLU A 490 2.95 -31.43 -2.78
CA GLU A 490 3.94 -32.50 -2.87
C GLU A 490 3.35 -33.90 -2.61
N ARG A 491 2.06 -34.01 -2.26
CA ARG A 491 1.36 -35.23 -1.83
C ARG A 491 1.96 -35.90 -0.58
N ARG A 492 2.44 -35.08 0.36
CA ARG A 492 3.14 -35.49 1.58
C ARG A 492 2.37 -35.22 2.86
N LEU A 493 1.13 -34.75 2.79
CA LEU A 493 0.30 -34.49 3.98
C LEU A 493 0.19 -35.68 4.93
N GLU A 494 0.20 -36.91 4.42
CA GLU A 494 0.14 -38.12 5.25
C GLU A 494 1.34 -38.25 6.20
N GLU A 495 2.52 -37.73 5.82
CA GLU A 495 3.69 -37.67 6.70
C GLU A 495 3.43 -36.76 7.90
N LEU A 496 2.86 -35.58 7.65
CA LEU A 496 2.49 -34.62 8.70
C LEU A 496 1.36 -35.18 9.59
N SER A 497 0.35 -35.83 9.00
CA SER A 497 -0.73 -36.48 9.75
C SER A 497 -0.22 -37.57 10.70
N LYS A 498 0.80 -38.34 10.31
CA LYS A 498 1.43 -39.36 11.20
C LYS A 498 2.12 -38.71 12.39
N VAL A 499 2.78 -37.57 12.19
CA VAL A 499 3.38 -36.80 13.29
C VAL A 499 2.29 -36.30 14.23
N LEU A 500 1.21 -35.72 13.70
CA LEU A 500 0.11 -35.17 14.51
C LEU A 500 -0.67 -36.25 15.28
N ALA A 501 -0.94 -37.40 14.65
CA ALA A 501 -1.71 -38.50 15.23
C ALA A 501 -0.98 -39.30 16.33
N ALA A 502 0.34 -39.14 16.48
CA ALA A 502 1.12 -39.81 17.51
C ALA A 502 0.90 -39.24 18.93
N ARG A 503 -0.10 -38.37 19.13
CA ARG A 503 -0.28 -37.54 20.33
C ARG A 503 -1.76 -37.48 20.74
N ASP A 504 -2.02 -37.65 22.04
CA ASP A 504 -3.38 -37.65 22.60
C ASP A 504 -3.97 -36.24 22.79
N THR A 505 -3.13 -35.24 23.06
CA THR A 505 -3.51 -33.83 23.20
C THR A 505 -2.58 -32.96 22.36
N LEU A 506 -3.13 -32.08 21.53
CA LEU A 506 -2.35 -31.19 20.69
C LEU A 506 -2.08 -29.87 21.43
N THR A 507 -0.90 -29.31 21.20
CA THR A 507 -0.59 -27.91 21.53
C THR A 507 -1.32 -26.99 20.55
N LEU A 508 -1.29 -25.67 20.76
CA LEU A 508 -1.85 -24.72 19.79
C LEU A 508 -1.26 -24.92 18.39
N VAL A 509 0.07 -25.07 18.28
CA VAL A 509 0.77 -25.29 17.00
C VAL A 509 0.31 -26.59 16.34
N GLY A 510 0.19 -27.66 17.12
CA GLY A 510 -0.30 -28.96 16.63
C GLY A 510 -1.75 -28.92 16.18
N ALA A 511 -2.64 -28.32 16.98
CA ALA A 511 -4.06 -28.18 16.66
C ALA A 511 -4.26 -27.33 15.39
N LEU A 512 -3.49 -26.25 15.25
CA LEU A 512 -3.54 -25.39 14.08
C LEU A 512 -3.06 -26.11 12.81
N ALA A 513 -1.92 -26.81 12.88
CA ALA A 513 -1.43 -27.62 11.77
C ALA A 513 -2.41 -28.73 11.36
N ALA A 514 -3.05 -29.39 12.33
CA ALA A 514 -4.10 -30.38 12.08
C ALA A 514 -5.34 -29.76 11.42
N GLY A 515 -5.80 -28.60 11.93
CA GLY A 515 -6.93 -27.86 11.37
C GLY A 515 -6.68 -27.45 9.92
N HIS A 516 -5.53 -26.86 9.61
CA HIS A 516 -5.17 -26.52 8.24
C HIS A 516 -5.06 -27.75 7.34
N SER A 517 -4.48 -28.85 7.83
CA SER A 517 -4.35 -30.08 7.04
C SER A 517 -5.72 -30.62 6.64
N ALA A 518 -6.66 -30.70 7.59
CA ALA A 518 -8.04 -31.10 7.35
C ALA A 518 -8.76 -30.12 6.39
N TYR A 519 -8.57 -28.81 6.58
CA TYR A 519 -9.19 -27.78 5.75
C TYR A 519 -8.75 -27.85 4.28
N VAL A 520 -7.45 -28.02 4.05
CA VAL A 520 -6.86 -28.08 2.70
C VAL A 520 -7.41 -29.29 1.93
N VAL A 521 -7.52 -30.46 2.56
CA VAL A 521 -8.09 -31.67 1.92
C VAL A 521 -9.62 -31.70 1.88
N GLY A 522 -10.30 -30.72 2.48
CA GLY A 522 -11.76 -30.59 2.46
C GLY A 522 -12.49 -31.36 3.57
N ASP A 523 -11.80 -31.86 4.59
CA ASP A 523 -12.42 -32.38 5.81
C ASP A 523 -12.77 -31.22 6.76
N TYR A 524 -13.81 -30.49 6.42
CA TYR A 524 -14.22 -29.31 7.18
C TYR A 524 -14.83 -29.64 8.54
N THR A 525 -15.27 -30.89 8.76
CA THR A 525 -15.73 -31.35 10.07
C THR A 525 -14.56 -31.47 11.04
N GLU A 526 -13.47 -32.13 10.63
CA GLU A 526 -12.26 -32.20 11.43
C GLU A 526 -11.62 -30.80 11.59
N ALA A 527 -11.56 -30.01 10.51
CA ALA A 527 -11.02 -28.66 10.57
C ALA A 527 -11.75 -27.77 11.60
N ALA A 528 -13.10 -27.79 11.62
CA ALA A 528 -13.89 -27.05 12.59
C ALA A 528 -13.60 -27.53 14.03
N SER A 529 -13.44 -28.84 14.25
CA SER A 529 -13.10 -29.39 15.56
C SER A 529 -11.73 -28.89 16.05
N ARG A 530 -10.72 -28.90 15.16
CA ARG A 530 -9.36 -28.45 15.48
C ARG A 530 -9.23 -26.95 15.65
N TYR A 531 -9.93 -26.14 14.85
CA TYR A 531 -9.93 -24.70 15.08
C TYR A 531 -10.68 -24.30 16.35
N ALA A 532 -11.73 -25.04 16.75
CA ALA A 532 -12.33 -24.85 18.07
C ALA A 532 -11.36 -25.18 19.22
N GLU A 533 -10.48 -26.17 19.06
CA GLU A 533 -9.37 -26.44 19.97
C GLU A 533 -8.37 -25.28 20.02
N CYS A 534 -8.00 -24.71 18.86
CA CYS A 534 -7.14 -23.53 18.78
C CYS A 534 -7.73 -22.31 19.52
N VAL A 535 -9.02 -22.04 19.32
CA VAL A 535 -9.74 -20.95 20.02
C VAL A 535 -9.77 -21.20 21.53
N ARG A 536 -9.88 -22.44 22.01
CA ARG A 536 -9.75 -22.75 23.45
C ARG A 536 -8.37 -22.42 24.00
N HIS A 537 -7.31 -22.65 23.23
CA HIS A 537 -5.95 -22.29 23.62
C HIS A 537 -5.73 -20.77 23.66
N ALA A 538 -6.25 -20.03 22.68
CA ALA A 538 -6.08 -18.59 22.56
C ALA A 538 -7.39 -17.88 22.16
N PRO A 539 -8.34 -17.71 23.09
CA PRO A 539 -9.66 -17.15 22.79
C PRO A 539 -9.64 -15.67 22.42
N THR A 540 -8.49 -15.00 22.62
CA THR A 540 -8.28 -13.60 22.26
C THR A 540 -7.72 -13.41 20.85
N SER A 541 -7.43 -14.49 20.10
CA SER A 541 -6.91 -14.38 18.74
C SER A 541 -8.05 -14.18 17.73
N PRO A 542 -8.12 -13.03 17.02
CA PRO A 542 -9.12 -12.83 15.97
C PRO A 542 -8.92 -13.80 14.79
N TYR A 543 -7.66 -14.14 14.46
CA TYR A 543 -7.34 -15.04 13.36
C TYR A 543 -7.89 -16.46 13.57
N LEU A 544 -7.78 -17.01 14.78
CA LEU A 544 -8.27 -18.35 15.09
C LEU A 544 -9.81 -18.42 15.04
N TRP A 545 -10.49 -17.36 15.47
CA TRP A 545 -11.94 -17.23 15.32
C TRP A 545 -12.37 -17.21 13.85
N GLN A 546 -11.64 -16.48 12.99
CA GLN A 546 -11.89 -16.49 11.55
C GLN A 546 -11.73 -17.90 10.96
N CYS A 547 -10.62 -18.60 11.27
CA CYS A 547 -10.39 -19.97 10.79
C CYS A 547 -11.54 -20.91 11.17
N PHE A 548 -12.00 -20.84 12.41
CA PHE A 548 -13.13 -21.62 12.88
C PHE A 548 -14.44 -21.26 12.14
N ALA A 549 -14.75 -19.97 11.99
CA ALA A 549 -15.95 -19.52 11.31
C ALA A 549 -15.99 -19.96 9.84
N PHE A 550 -14.88 -19.90 9.11
CA PHE A 550 -14.83 -20.39 7.72
C PHE A 550 -14.97 -21.92 7.63
N ALA A 551 -14.48 -22.69 8.60
CA ALA A 551 -14.74 -24.13 8.63
C ALA A 551 -16.24 -24.44 8.88
N LEU A 552 -16.93 -23.65 9.72
CA LEU A 552 -18.38 -23.74 9.89
C LEU A 552 -19.13 -23.37 8.60
N ARG A 553 -18.65 -22.36 7.88
CA ARG A 553 -19.22 -21.91 6.61
C ARG A 553 -19.24 -23.03 5.57
N HIS A 554 -18.12 -23.75 5.37
CA HIS A 554 -18.07 -24.92 4.47
C HIS A 554 -19.00 -26.08 4.87
N ARG A 555 -19.45 -26.10 6.12
CA ARG A 555 -20.40 -27.10 6.63
C ARG A 555 -21.87 -26.69 6.49
N GLY A 556 -22.15 -25.55 5.83
CA GLY A 556 -23.51 -25.03 5.68
C GLY A 556 -24.03 -24.25 6.88
N HIS A 557 -23.20 -23.98 7.90
CA HIS A 557 -23.58 -23.19 9.07
C HIS A 557 -23.40 -21.68 8.82
N TYR A 558 -23.98 -21.17 7.73
CA TYR A 558 -23.67 -19.85 7.18
C TYR A 558 -24.00 -18.70 8.14
N ASP A 559 -25.18 -18.72 8.76
CA ASP A 559 -25.61 -17.68 9.69
C ASP A 559 -24.70 -17.61 10.93
N ASP A 560 -24.24 -18.77 11.42
CA ASP A 560 -23.38 -18.87 12.60
C ASP A 560 -21.97 -18.37 12.26
N ALA A 561 -21.44 -18.76 11.09
CA ALA A 561 -20.17 -18.25 10.57
C ALA A 561 -20.21 -16.74 10.38
N LEU A 562 -21.26 -16.19 9.76
CA LEU A 562 -21.38 -14.76 9.51
C LEU A 562 -21.54 -13.97 10.82
N TYR A 563 -22.29 -14.49 11.79
CA TYR A 563 -22.37 -13.87 13.12
C TYR A 563 -21.00 -13.80 13.80
N LEU A 564 -20.25 -14.91 13.79
CA LEU A 564 -18.90 -14.96 14.32
C LEU A 564 -17.99 -13.94 13.65
N LEU A 565 -17.91 -13.94 12.31
CA LEU A 565 -17.06 -13.04 11.52
C LEU A 565 -17.37 -11.56 11.75
N THR A 566 -18.62 -11.23 12.11
CA THR A 566 -19.06 -9.84 12.31
C THR A 566 -19.03 -9.37 13.77
N HIS A 567 -18.80 -10.29 14.72
CA HIS A 567 -18.81 -10.03 16.15
C HIS A 567 -17.58 -10.58 16.89
N ILE A 568 -16.47 -10.85 16.18
CA ILE A 568 -15.23 -11.39 16.77
C ILE A 568 -14.81 -10.59 18.02
N ASP A 569 -14.95 -9.26 17.98
CA ASP A 569 -14.65 -8.37 19.10
C ASP A 569 -15.43 -8.74 20.37
N ASP A 570 -16.72 -9.06 20.26
CA ASP A 570 -17.55 -9.47 21.39
C ASP A 570 -17.06 -10.79 21.97
N PHE A 571 -16.70 -11.75 21.12
CA PHE A 571 -16.18 -13.05 21.57
C PHE A 571 -14.83 -12.93 22.28
N ILE A 572 -13.93 -12.09 21.75
CA ILE A 572 -12.63 -11.78 22.37
C ILE A 572 -12.83 -11.09 23.73
N ARG A 573 -13.68 -10.06 23.79
CA ARG A 573 -13.96 -9.28 25.02
C ARG A 573 -14.45 -10.16 26.16
N HIS A 574 -15.39 -11.07 25.87
CA HIS A 574 -16.04 -11.90 26.89
C HIS A 574 -15.28 -13.19 27.21
N ARG A 575 -14.16 -13.47 26.51
CA ARG A 575 -13.40 -14.74 26.58
C ARG A 575 -14.32 -15.96 26.48
N ASN A 576 -15.33 -15.89 25.62
CA ASN A 576 -16.33 -16.95 25.48
C ASN A 576 -15.64 -18.23 24.98
N ALA A 577 -15.34 -19.17 25.87
CA ALA A 577 -14.82 -20.48 25.50
C ALA A 577 -15.93 -21.30 24.81
N PRO A 578 -15.60 -22.19 23.85
CA PRO A 578 -16.56 -22.74 22.90
C PRO A 578 -17.46 -23.87 23.41
N ASP A 579 -17.51 -24.14 24.71
CA ASP A 579 -18.22 -25.31 25.25
C ASP A 579 -19.75 -25.26 24.99
N ASP A 580 -20.33 -24.07 24.82
CA ASP A 580 -21.70 -23.85 24.30
C ASP A 580 -21.78 -22.62 23.37
N LEU A 581 -20.83 -22.50 22.43
CA LEU A 581 -20.80 -21.39 21.48
C LEU A 581 -22.07 -21.35 20.62
N ARG A 582 -22.54 -22.51 20.16
CA ARG A 582 -23.75 -22.62 19.36
C ARG A 582 -24.98 -22.18 20.15
N GLY A 583 -25.12 -22.58 21.41
CA GLY A 583 -26.20 -22.10 22.26
C GLY A 583 -26.09 -20.61 22.56
N ALA A 584 -24.88 -20.05 22.69
CA ALA A 584 -24.68 -18.61 22.86
C ALA A 584 -25.10 -17.81 21.61
N ILE A 585 -24.65 -18.24 20.43
CA ILE A 585 -25.04 -17.65 19.14
C ILE A 585 -26.56 -17.77 18.94
N GLU A 586 -27.16 -18.94 19.18
CA GLU A 586 -28.60 -19.13 19.04
C GLU A 586 -29.41 -18.28 20.04
N ARG A 587 -28.93 -18.10 21.28
CA ARG A 587 -29.57 -17.22 22.27
C ARG A 587 -29.49 -15.76 21.87
N GLU A 588 -28.34 -15.29 21.40
CA GLU A 588 -28.19 -13.90 20.94
C GLU A 588 -28.96 -13.62 19.65
N ARG A 589 -28.97 -14.56 18.70
CA ARG A 589 -29.79 -14.47 17.48
C ARG A 589 -31.27 -14.30 17.82
N ARG A 590 -31.77 -15.08 18.79
CA ARG A 590 -33.16 -15.01 19.26
C ARG A 590 -33.46 -13.74 20.07
N SER A 591 -32.51 -13.24 20.85
CA SER A 591 -32.73 -12.07 21.72
C SER A 591 -32.59 -10.73 21.00
N ARG A 592 -31.72 -10.65 19.98
CA ARG A 592 -31.43 -9.42 19.22
C ARG A 592 -32.19 -9.29 17.90
N SER A 593 -33.11 -10.22 17.56
CA SER A 593 -33.75 -10.28 16.24
C SER A 593 -32.75 -10.21 15.08
N TRP A 594 -31.60 -10.88 15.23
CA TRP A 594 -30.59 -10.93 14.18
C TRP A 594 -31.10 -11.81 13.03
N ALA A 595 -31.78 -11.18 12.07
CA ALA A 595 -32.21 -11.80 10.84
C ALA A 595 -31.43 -11.14 9.70
N LEU A 596 -30.45 -11.85 9.13
CA LEU A 596 -29.70 -11.43 7.94
C LEU A 596 -30.48 -11.61 6.61
N ARG A 597 -31.79 -11.79 6.71
CA ARG A 597 -32.68 -11.85 5.55
C ARG A 597 -33.93 -10.99 5.73
N PRO A 598 -33.87 -9.74 6.21
CA PRO A 598 -35.02 -8.87 6.01
C PRO A 598 -35.09 -8.69 4.49
N ARG A 599 -36.14 -9.22 3.84
CA ARG A 599 -36.47 -8.77 2.50
C ARG A 599 -36.45 -7.25 2.55
N PRO A 600 -35.71 -6.57 1.67
CA PRO A 600 -35.77 -5.13 1.58
C PRO A 600 -37.25 -4.73 1.56
N SER A 601 -37.61 -3.77 2.40
CA SER A 601 -38.92 -3.13 2.36
C SER A 601 -39.00 -2.23 1.11
N ALA A 602 -38.66 -2.77 -0.07
CA ALA A 602 -38.56 -2.03 -1.31
C ALA A 602 -39.92 -1.90 -2.01
N ALA A 603 -40.97 -1.63 -1.24
CA ALA A 603 -42.24 -1.17 -1.79
C ALA A 603 -42.17 0.29 -2.32
N ALA A 604 -41.02 0.98 -2.20
CA ALA A 604 -40.96 2.44 -2.36
C ALA A 604 -39.69 3.02 -3.02
N ALA A 605 -38.89 2.23 -3.74
CA ALA A 605 -37.80 2.80 -4.56
C ALA A 605 -38.27 2.88 -6.01
N ASP A 606 -38.31 4.09 -6.59
CA ASP A 606 -38.47 4.24 -8.03
C ASP A 606 -37.26 3.60 -8.72
N PRO A 607 -37.46 2.78 -9.77
CA PRO A 607 -36.34 2.20 -10.50
C PRO A 607 -35.48 3.32 -11.08
N ALA A 608 -34.20 3.33 -10.71
CA ALA A 608 -33.23 4.23 -11.30
C ALA A 608 -33.25 4.09 -12.84
N PRO A 609 -33.07 5.18 -13.59
CA PRO A 609 -33.03 5.11 -15.05
C PRO A 609 -31.89 4.19 -15.48
N LEU A 610 -32.21 3.21 -16.32
CA LEU A 610 -31.25 2.26 -16.84
C LEU A 610 -30.20 2.99 -17.71
N CYS A 611 -28.93 2.94 -17.31
CA CYS A 611 -27.83 3.49 -18.10
C CYS A 611 -27.05 2.36 -18.76
N LEU A 612 -27.32 2.11 -20.06
CA LEU A 612 -26.55 1.12 -20.81
C LEU A 612 -25.20 1.71 -21.26
N PRO A 613 -24.12 0.91 -21.20
CA PRO A 613 -22.78 1.40 -21.50
C PRO A 613 -22.62 1.78 -22.99
N ARG A 614 -21.66 2.68 -23.25
CA ARG A 614 -21.21 3.01 -24.62
C ARG A 614 -20.83 1.74 -25.37
N GLY A 615 -21.24 1.66 -26.64
CA GLY A 615 -21.09 0.48 -27.50
C GLY A 615 -22.38 -0.30 -27.74
N MET A 616 -23.42 -0.10 -26.92
CA MET A 616 -24.75 -0.67 -27.17
C MET A 616 -25.49 0.07 -28.30
N THR A 617 -25.92 -0.66 -29.34
CA THR A 617 -26.76 -0.11 -30.40
C THR A 617 -28.24 -0.07 -29.97
N ALA A 618 -29.06 0.78 -30.62
CA ALA A 618 -30.49 0.84 -30.33
C ALA A 618 -31.19 -0.53 -30.52
N ALA A 619 -30.77 -1.30 -31.54
CA ALA A 619 -31.29 -2.64 -31.80
C ALA A 619 -30.88 -3.65 -30.71
N ALA A 620 -29.60 -3.65 -30.30
CA ALA A 620 -29.12 -4.50 -29.22
C ALA A 620 -29.82 -4.17 -27.89
N THR A 621 -29.99 -2.88 -27.58
CA THR A 621 -30.72 -2.41 -26.40
C THR A 621 -32.16 -2.92 -26.40
N ALA A 622 -32.89 -2.72 -27.51
CA ALA A 622 -34.27 -3.18 -27.61
C ALA A 622 -34.39 -4.70 -27.46
N GLN A 623 -33.47 -5.47 -28.07
CA GLN A 623 -33.45 -6.92 -27.96
C GLN A 623 -33.21 -7.40 -26.52
N VAL A 624 -32.21 -6.85 -25.83
CA VAL A 624 -31.89 -7.22 -24.45
C VAL A 624 -33.07 -6.93 -23.52
N LEU A 625 -33.69 -5.75 -23.66
CA LEU A 625 -34.83 -5.34 -22.82
C LEU A 625 -36.12 -6.11 -23.12
N ALA A 626 -36.27 -6.68 -24.32
CA ALA A 626 -37.37 -7.57 -24.67
C ALA A 626 -37.13 -9.04 -24.26
N SER A 627 -35.91 -9.40 -23.85
CA SER A 627 -35.54 -10.78 -23.54
C SER A 627 -35.97 -11.23 -22.14
N LYS A 628 -35.77 -12.53 -21.85
CA LYS A 628 -35.90 -13.10 -20.50
C LYS A 628 -34.88 -12.55 -19.49
N TYR A 629 -33.84 -11.84 -19.94
CA TYR A 629 -32.80 -11.27 -19.08
C TYR A 629 -33.03 -9.81 -18.67
N ARG A 630 -34.13 -9.18 -19.12
CA ARG A 630 -34.45 -7.77 -18.83
C ARG A 630 -34.41 -7.42 -17.34
N HIS A 631 -34.85 -8.35 -16.48
CA HIS A 631 -34.88 -8.14 -15.03
C HIS A 631 -33.48 -8.19 -14.41
N PHE A 632 -32.55 -8.98 -14.96
CA PHE A 632 -31.14 -8.93 -14.54
C PHE A 632 -30.49 -7.59 -14.91
N VAL A 633 -30.76 -7.11 -16.12
CA VAL A 633 -30.24 -5.82 -16.60
C VAL A 633 -30.73 -4.66 -15.74
N ALA A 634 -32.02 -4.69 -15.35
CA ALA A 634 -32.58 -3.75 -14.39
C ALA A 634 -31.99 -3.91 -12.98
N ALA A 635 -31.82 -5.15 -12.50
CA ALA A 635 -31.29 -5.44 -11.17
C ALA A 635 -29.86 -4.95 -10.96
N THR A 636 -29.04 -5.01 -12.01
CA THR A 636 -27.63 -4.57 -12.00
C THR A 636 -27.45 -3.14 -12.52
N GLN A 637 -28.56 -2.43 -12.81
CA GLN A 637 -28.57 -1.06 -13.34
C GLN A 637 -27.70 -0.85 -14.59
N GLY A 638 -27.56 -1.87 -15.44
CA GLY A 638 -26.67 -1.79 -16.62
C GLY A 638 -26.30 -3.13 -17.25
N GLY A 639 -26.63 -4.25 -16.60
CA GLY A 639 -26.42 -5.60 -17.13
C GLY A 639 -24.98 -6.10 -17.06
N ALA A 640 -24.14 -5.55 -16.18
CA ALA A 640 -22.80 -6.05 -15.94
C ALA A 640 -22.82 -7.58 -15.70
N GLN A 641 -21.89 -8.31 -16.32
CA GLN A 641 -21.80 -9.78 -16.24
C GLN A 641 -22.98 -10.56 -16.88
N LEU A 642 -23.80 -9.96 -17.74
CA LEU A 642 -24.88 -10.68 -18.45
C LEU A 642 -24.43 -11.98 -19.16
N PRO A 643 -23.27 -12.04 -19.85
CA PRO A 643 -22.80 -13.29 -20.44
C PRO A 643 -22.53 -14.38 -19.39
N ALA A 644 -22.06 -14.01 -18.20
CA ALA A 644 -21.85 -14.97 -17.11
C ALA A 644 -23.19 -15.54 -16.60
N LEU A 645 -24.23 -14.71 -16.50
CA LEU A 645 -25.59 -15.18 -16.16
C LEU A 645 -26.12 -16.15 -17.22
N ILE A 646 -25.96 -15.82 -18.51
CA ILE A 646 -26.35 -16.71 -19.61
C ILE A 646 -25.62 -18.05 -19.49
N ALA A 647 -24.31 -18.04 -19.20
CA ALA A 647 -23.53 -19.24 -19.01
C ALA A 647 -24.03 -20.10 -17.83
N VAL A 648 -24.39 -19.48 -16.70
CA VAL A 648 -24.95 -20.20 -15.54
C VAL A 648 -26.33 -20.76 -15.86
N ALA A 649 -27.23 -19.96 -16.42
CA ALA A 649 -28.57 -20.41 -16.80
C ALA A 649 -28.54 -21.57 -17.82
N ALA A 650 -27.59 -21.55 -18.76
CA ALA A 650 -27.38 -22.62 -19.73
C ALA A 650 -26.68 -23.86 -19.13
N GLY A 651 -26.10 -23.78 -17.92
CA GLY A 651 -25.30 -24.84 -17.30
C GLY A 651 -23.89 -24.99 -17.85
N LEU A 652 -23.39 -23.99 -18.60
CA LEU A 652 -21.99 -23.93 -19.04
C LEU A 652 -21.06 -23.56 -17.87
N LYS A 653 -21.53 -22.68 -16.98
CA LYS A 653 -20.81 -22.22 -15.79
C LYS A 653 -21.53 -22.73 -14.53
N PRO A 654 -20.83 -23.31 -13.54
CA PRO A 654 -21.46 -23.94 -12.37
C PRO A 654 -22.15 -22.92 -11.45
N ALA A 655 -21.48 -21.80 -11.18
CA ALA A 655 -21.97 -20.72 -10.34
C ALA A 655 -21.35 -19.38 -10.75
N MET A 656 -21.96 -18.29 -10.33
CA MET A 656 -21.41 -16.93 -10.44
C MET A 656 -21.71 -16.13 -9.17
N ASP A 657 -21.00 -15.03 -9.00
CA ASP A 657 -21.32 -13.99 -8.05
C ASP A 657 -21.69 -12.68 -8.77
N VAL A 658 -22.56 -11.88 -8.14
CA VAL A 658 -23.04 -10.60 -8.66
C VAL A 658 -23.36 -9.63 -7.51
N TRP A 659 -23.20 -8.32 -7.77
CA TRP A 659 -23.57 -7.25 -6.86
C TRP A 659 -24.89 -6.62 -7.29
N ILE A 660 -25.85 -6.55 -6.36
CA ILE A 660 -27.19 -6.02 -6.60
C ILE A 660 -27.38 -4.77 -5.73
N PRO A 661 -27.38 -3.56 -6.32
CA PRO A 661 -27.72 -2.33 -5.61
C PRO A 661 -29.10 -2.41 -4.94
N TYR A 662 -29.28 -1.66 -3.85
CA TYR A 662 -30.56 -1.59 -3.13
C TYR A 662 -31.77 -1.36 -4.05
N GLU A 663 -31.67 -0.42 -5.00
CA GLU A 663 -32.76 -0.08 -5.93
C GLU A 663 -33.01 -1.18 -6.98
N GLY A 664 -32.01 -2.04 -7.21
CA GLY A 664 -32.09 -3.17 -8.14
C GLY A 664 -32.79 -4.40 -7.56
N TRP A 665 -33.00 -4.46 -6.24
CA TRP A 665 -33.51 -5.65 -5.56
C TRP A 665 -34.89 -6.14 -6.06
N PRO A 666 -35.91 -5.27 -6.27
CA PRO A 666 -37.20 -5.72 -6.79
C PRO A 666 -37.12 -6.36 -8.18
N ALA A 667 -36.18 -5.90 -9.01
CA ALA A 667 -35.93 -6.51 -10.31
C ALA A 667 -35.19 -7.85 -10.17
N PHE A 668 -34.28 -7.98 -9.19
CA PHE A 668 -33.62 -9.24 -8.88
C PHE A 668 -34.62 -10.33 -8.46
N GLU A 669 -35.60 -10.01 -7.61
CA GLU A 669 -36.63 -10.99 -7.22
C GLU A 669 -37.41 -11.52 -8.43
N LYS A 670 -37.83 -10.62 -9.34
CA LYS A 670 -38.48 -11.02 -10.60
C LYS A 670 -37.57 -11.81 -11.53
N MET A 671 -36.27 -11.54 -11.52
CA MET A 671 -35.30 -12.30 -12.30
C MET A 671 -35.22 -13.76 -11.81
N ILE A 672 -35.23 -13.99 -10.50
CA ILE A 672 -35.25 -15.35 -9.92
C ILE A 672 -36.57 -16.08 -10.23
N GLU A 673 -37.68 -15.36 -10.39
CA GLU A 673 -38.94 -15.95 -10.87
C GLU A 673 -38.85 -16.35 -12.36
N ASP A 674 -38.20 -15.53 -13.19
CA ASP A 674 -38.06 -15.75 -14.63
C ASP A 674 -36.99 -16.80 -15.00
N LEU A 675 -35.96 -16.98 -14.16
CA LEU A 675 -34.84 -17.89 -14.38
C LEU A 675 -34.75 -18.89 -13.22
N PRO A 676 -34.76 -20.21 -13.48
CA PRO A 676 -34.72 -21.24 -12.43
C PRO A 676 -33.31 -21.37 -11.83
N LEU A 677 -32.90 -20.36 -11.07
CA LEU A 677 -31.61 -20.29 -10.37
C LEU A 677 -31.86 -20.23 -8.86
N GLU A 678 -30.99 -20.89 -8.11
CA GLU A 678 -30.88 -20.74 -6.66
C GLU A 678 -29.88 -19.62 -6.33
N TYR A 679 -30.10 -18.94 -5.21
CA TYR A 679 -29.25 -17.84 -4.78
C TYR A 679 -28.98 -17.82 -3.28
N TYR A 680 -27.85 -17.23 -2.92
CA TYR A 680 -27.46 -16.95 -1.53
C TYR A 680 -26.91 -15.53 -1.43
N VAL A 681 -27.47 -14.73 -0.52
CA VAL A 681 -26.94 -13.39 -0.19
C VAL A 681 -25.82 -13.56 0.82
N ASP A 682 -24.60 -13.21 0.43
CA ASP A 682 -23.43 -13.39 1.28
C ASP A 682 -23.35 -12.32 2.37
N ALA A 683 -23.32 -11.05 1.95
CA ALA A 683 -23.35 -9.88 2.81
C ALA A 683 -23.82 -8.65 2.04
N TYR A 684 -24.14 -7.58 2.77
CA TYR A 684 -24.39 -6.26 2.19
C TYR A 684 -23.14 -5.39 2.32
N PHE A 685 -22.74 -4.79 1.21
CA PHE A 685 -21.50 -4.03 1.03
C PHE A 685 -21.85 -2.54 1.01
N ASP A 686 -21.25 -1.79 1.93
CA ASP A 686 -21.35 -0.33 1.98
C ASP A 686 -19.99 0.25 1.54
N ARG A 687 -19.91 0.65 0.27
CA ARG A 687 -18.65 1.16 -0.34
C ARG A 687 -18.23 2.52 0.20
N ASP A 688 -19.17 3.26 0.78
CA ASP A 688 -18.96 4.59 1.35
C ASP A 688 -18.91 4.57 2.89
N SER A 689 -18.82 3.38 3.49
CA SER A 689 -18.77 3.20 4.93
C SER A 689 -17.62 4.00 5.56
N ASP A 690 -17.93 4.76 6.61
CA ASP A 690 -16.94 5.48 7.41
C ASP A 690 -15.90 4.53 8.05
N GLU A 691 -16.20 3.24 8.20
CA GLU A 691 -15.26 2.23 8.69
C GLU A 691 -14.05 2.06 7.78
N LEU A 692 -14.19 2.28 6.47
CA LEU A 692 -13.09 2.16 5.51
C LEU A 692 -11.98 3.18 5.78
N ARG A 693 -12.30 4.33 6.40
CA ARG A 693 -11.29 5.33 6.79
C ARG A 693 -10.46 4.91 8.00
N LYS A 694 -10.93 3.91 8.75
CA LYS A 694 -10.24 3.37 9.93
C LYS A 694 -9.26 2.25 9.58
N VAL A 695 -9.38 1.68 8.38
CA VAL A 695 -8.52 0.61 7.88
C VAL A 695 -7.29 1.22 7.17
N PRO A 696 -6.07 0.77 7.48
CA PRO A 696 -4.88 1.18 6.74
C PRO A 696 -5.02 0.86 5.24
N PRO A 697 -4.70 1.79 4.32
CA PRO A 697 -4.88 1.59 2.88
C PRO A 697 -4.22 0.32 2.32
N GLU A 698 -3.09 -0.10 2.90
CA GLU A 698 -2.36 -1.31 2.55
C GLU A 698 -3.06 -2.61 2.93
N GLN A 699 -4.06 -2.56 3.83
CA GLN A 699 -4.90 -3.72 4.15
C GLN A 699 -6.13 -3.80 3.23
N LEU A 700 -6.42 -2.74 2.48
CA LEU A 700 -7.52 -2.71 1.53
C LEU A 700 -7.12 -3.36 0.21
N THR A 701 -7.93 -4.30 -0.26
CA THR A 701 -7.86 -4.80 -1.63
C THR A 701 -8.62 -3.87 -2.57
N THR A 702 -8.84 -4.29 -3.82
CA THR A 702 -9.71 -3.55 -4.76
C THR A 702 -11.16 -3.52 -4.38
N THR A 703 -11.63 -4.57 -3.73
CA THR A 703 -12.94 -4.57 -3.13
C THR A 703 -12.81 -3.83 -1.80
N ARG A 704 -13.34 -2.60 -1.76
CA ARG A 704 -13.39 -1.76 -0.57
C ARG A 704 -14.85 -1.58 -0.16
N ALA A 705 -15.25 -2.24 0.91
CA ALA A 705 -16.60 -2.10 1.47
C ALA A 705 -16.61 -2.40 2.97
N GLY A 706 -17.42 -1.63 3.69
CA GLY A 706 -17.84 -1.98 5.05
C GLY A 706 -18.98 -2.99 5.01
N PHE A 707 -19.03 -3.85 6.03
CA PHE A 707 -20.14 -4.75 6.25
C PHE A 707 -21.38 -3.97 6.68
N SER A 708 -22.54 -4.32 6.13
CA SER A 708 -23.84 -3.88 6.61
C SER A 708 -24.72 -5.08 6.95
N ALA A 709 -25.39 -5.03 8.10
CA ALA A 709 -26.34 -6.06 8.53
C ALA A 709 -27.67 -6.01 7.75
N ILE A 710 -27.96 -4.89 7.08
CA ILE A 710 -29.19 -4.66 6.33
C ILE A 710 -28.90 -4.07 4.95
N GLN A 711 -29.75 -4.35 3.98
CA GLN A 711 -29.75 -3.63 2.71
C GLN A 711 -30.51 -2.31 2.86
N ARG A 712 -29.87 -1.22 2.45
CA ARG A 712 -30.39 0.16 2.47
C ARG A 712 -29.85 0.96 1.27
N PRO A 713 -30.41 2.13 0.92
CA PRO A 713 -29.84 3.00 -0.11
C PRO A 713 -28.34 3.23 0.12
N GLY A 714 -27.54 3.14 -0.96
CA GLY A 714 -26.07 3.20 -0.89
C GLY A 714 -25.35 1.87 -0.62
N THR A 715 -26.08 0.78 -0.35
CA THR A 715 -25.49 -0.56 -0.18
C THR A 715 -25.79 -1.49 -1.34
N GLU A 716 -24.90 -2.46 -1.58
CA GLU A 716 -25.05 -3.52 -2.58
C GLU A 716 -25.12 -4.89 -1.89
N ALA A 717 -26.06 -5.75 -2.30
CA ALA A 717 -26.05 -7.16 -1.89
C ALA A 717 -25.07 -7.93 -2.76
N HIS A 718 -24.11 -8.63 -2.15
CA HIS A 718 -23.27 -9.61 -2.85
C HIS A 718 -24.00 -10.95 -2.85
N VAL A 719 -24.25 -11.50 -4.04
CA VAL A 719 -25.12 -12.66 -4.24
C VAL A 719 -24.41 -13.73 -5.04
N PHE A 720 -24.40 -14.96 -4.54
CA PHE A 720 -24.03 -16.15 -5.30
C PHE A 720 -25.25 -16.75 -5.99
N LEU A 721 -25.07 -17.19 -7.24
CA LEU A 721 -26.11 -17.78 -8.09
C LEU A 721 -25.63 -19.12 -8.66
N ALA A 722 -26.49 -20.13 -8.63
CA ALA A 722 -26.25 -21.44 -9.26
C ALA A 722 -27.55 -22.08 -9.75
N ARG A 723 -27.46 -23.18 -10.51
CA ARG A 723 -28.65 -23.92 -11.00
C ARG A 723 -29.23 -24.90 -9.98
N ASP A 724 -28.46 -25.26 -8.96
CA ASP A 724 -28.82 -26.24 -7.95
C ASP A 724 -28.10 -25.94 -6.64
N SER A 725 -28.67 -26.48 -5.56
CA SER A 725 -28.20 -26.25 -4.19
C SER A 725 -26.77 -26.76 -3.92
N ILE A 726 -26.33 -27.83 -4.60
CA ILE A 726 -25.00 -28.41 -4.38
C ILE A 726 -23.94 -27.43 -4.86
N ARG A 727 -24.10 -26.89 -6.07
CA ARG A 727 -23.19 -25.87 -6.62
C ARG A 727 -23.25 -24.57 -5.83
N LEU A 728 -24.43 -24.19 -5.34
CA LEU A 728 -24.60 -23.02 -4.48
C LEU A 728 -23.81 -23.20 -3.17
N ASP A 729 -23.93 -24.35 -2.51
CA ASP A 729 -23.23 -24.62 -1.26
C ASP A 729 -21.69 -24.63 -1.45
N GLU A 730 -21.19 -25.21 -2.54
CA GLU A 730 -19.76 -25.22 -2.89
C GLU A 730 -19.18 -23.80 -3.08
N VAL A 731 -19.88 -22.94 -3.84
CA VAL A 731 -19.41 -21.57 -4.10
C VAL A 731 -19.53 -20.69 -2.86
N VAL A 732 -20.58 -20.85 -2.06
CA VAL A 732 -20.77 -20.10 -0.80
C VAL A 732 -19.67 -20.51 0.19
N GLY A 733 -19.38 -21.80 0.36
CA GLY A 733 -18.32 -22.27 1.25
C GLY A 733 -16.95 -21.66 0.94
N THR A 734 -16.58 -21.60 -0.35
CA THR A 734 -15.27 -21.10 -0.82
C THR A 734 -15.20 -19.58 -1.07
N GLY A 735 -16.36 -18.95 -1.21
CA GLY A 735 -16.52 -17.54 -1.58
C GLY A 735 -16.69 -16.63 -0.37
N TRP A 736 -15.86 -15.60 -0.31
CA TRP A 736 -15.95 -14.46 0.61
C TRP A 736 -15.05 -13.33 0.10
N TYR A 737 -15.55 -12.10 0.10
CA TYR A 737 -14.77 -10.92 -0.23
C TYR A 737 -14.34 -10.18 1.04
N PRO A 738 -13.14 -9.56 1.05
CA PRO A 738 -12.69 -8.78 2.19
C PRO A 738 -13.69 -7.68 2.56
N LEU A 739 -14.10 -7.63 3.82
CA LEU A 739 -15.04 -6.65 4.35
C LEU A 739 -14.45 -5.96 5.58
N ALA A 740 -14.60 -4.64 5.63
CA ALA A 740 -14.35 -3.89 6.86
C ALA A 740 -15.50 -4.17 7.85
N VAL A 741 -15.17 -4.63 9.04
CA VAL A 741 -16.09 -4.90 10.13
C VAL A 741 -15.48 -4.24 11.37
N ASN A 742 -16.17 -3.26 11.95
CA ASN A 742 -15.71 -2.55 13.15
C ASN A 742 -14.29 -1.95 13.02
N GLY A 743 -13.88 -1.56 11.82
CA GLY A 743 -12.53 -1.03 11.55
C GLY A 743 -11.44 -2.07 11.27
N HIS A 744 -11.81 -3.36 11.17
CA HIS A 744 -10.89 -4.45 10.83
C HIS A 744 -11.28 -5.12 9.52
N ILE A 745 -10.30 -5.59 8.74
CA ILE A 745 -10.58 -6.38 7.52
C ILE A 745 -10.72 -7.84 7.88
N VAL A 746 -11.91 -8.40 7.61
CA VAL A 746 -12.19 -9.82 7.72
C VAL A 746 -11.95 -10.47 6.36
N ASN A 747 -10.90 -11.29 6.29
CA ASN A 747 -10.50 -12.00 5.09
C ASN A 747 -10.93 -13.46 5.13
N LYS A 748 -11.14 -14.03 3.95
CA LYS A 748 -11.41 -15.46 3.85
C LYS A 748 -10.21 -16.29 4.26
N HIS A 749 -10.46 -17.52 4.69
CA HIS A 749 -9.38 -18.45 4.98
C HIS A 749 -8.50 -18.64 3.73
N ARG A 750 -7.18 -18.48 3.88
CA ARG A 750 -6.28 -18.32 2.71
C ARG A 750 -6.31 -19.52 1.75
N ALA A 751 -6.56 -20.74 2.25
CA ALA A 751 -6.70 -21.93 1.42
C ALA A 751 -7.90 -21.85 0.44
N ASP A 752 -8.93 -21.06 0.72
CA ASP A 752 -10.08 -20.92 -0.17
C ASP A 752 -9.76 -20.11 -1.44
N HIS A 753 -8.66 -19.36 -1.46
CA HIS A 753 -8.17 -18.78 -2.72
C HIS A 753 -7.79 -19.87 -3.74
N ASP A 754 -7.42 -21.07 -3.30
CA ASP A 754 -7.05 -22.18 -4.20
C ASP A 754 -8.27 -22.89 -4.79
N LYS A 755 -9.42 -22.84 -4.11
CA LYS A 755 -10.65 -23.58 -4.44
C LYS A 755 -11.72 -22.73 -5.12
N PHE A 756 -11.77 -21.43 -4.81
CA PHE A 756 -12.86 -20.55 -5.28
C PHE A 756 -12.96 -20.42 -6.80
N GLY A 757 -11.82 -20.42 -7.51
CA GLY A 757 -11.83 -20.41 -8.96
C GLY A 757 -12.43 -21.68 -9.57
N ASP A 758 -12.25 -22.83 -8.91
CA ASP A 758 -12.78 -24.12 -9.33
C ASP A 758 -14.30 -24.18 -9.18
N THR A 759 -14.83 -23.71 -8.04
CA THR A 759 -16.28 -23.65 -7.79
C THR A 759 -17.00 -22.68 -8.74
N LEU A 760 -16.30 -21.67 -9.26
CA LEU A 760 -16.78 -20.78 -10.31
C LEU A 760 -16.57 -21.33 -11.74
N GLY A 761 -15.91 -22.48 -11.90
CA GLY A 761 -15.68 -23.13 -13.20
C GLY A 761 -14.54 -22.53 -14.03
N TYR A 762 -13.53 -21.92 -13.40
CA TYR A 762 -12.39 -21.34 -14.11
C TYR A 762 -11.48 -22.45 -14.67
N PRO A 763 -10.86 -22.28 -15.85
CA PRO A 763 -9.94 -23.30 -16.39
C PRO A 763 -8.76 -23.55 -15.45
N ARG A 764 -8.45 -24.82 -15.22
CA ARG A 764 -7.36 -25.25 -14.31
C ARG A 764 -6.01 -24.60 -14.62
N CYS A 765 -5.64 -24.43 -15.90
CA CYS A 765 -4.39 -23.76 -16.28
C CYS A 765 -4.35 -22.28 -15.84
N CYS A 766 -5.49 -21.59 -15.86
CA CYS A 766 -5.60 -20.20 -15.39
C CYS A 766 -5.46 -20.15 -13.87
N GLN A 767 -6.14 -21.06 -13.16
CA GLN A 767 -6.02 -21.18 -11.70
C GLN A 767 -4.57 -21.46 -11.27
N GLU A 768 -3.92 -22.44 -11.88
CA GLU A 768 -2.53 -22.82 -11.56
C GLU A 768 -1.55 -21.67 -11.83
N PHE A 769 -1.72 -20.93 -12.93
CA PHE A 769 -0.87 -19.79 -13.27
C PHE A 769 -0.95 -18.67 -12.23
N PHE A 770 -2.17 -18.34 -11.77
CA PHE A 770 -2.39 -17.25 -10.81
C PHE A 770 -2.25 -17.67 -9.34
N ARG A 771 -2.24 -18.96 -9.01
CA ARG A 771 -2.03 -19.45 -7.64
C ARG A 771 -0.78 -18.87 -6.96
N GLN A 772 0.29 -18.66 -7.73
CA GLN A 772 1.56 -18.10 -7.25
C GLN A 772 1.70 -16.58 -7.51
N ARG A 773 0.71 -15.97 -8.17
CA ARG A 773 0.71 -14.57 -8.63
C ARG A 773 -0.45 -13.74 -8.08
N ASN A 774 -1.31 -14.35 -7.26
CA ASN A 774 -2.48 -13.71 -6.65
C ASN A 774 -2.08 -12.84 -5.44
N ASN A 775 -1.06 -12.00 -5.61
CA ASN A 775 -0.71 -10.96 -4.66
C ASN A 775 -0.52 -9.65 -5.42
N TRP A 776 -1.57 -8.84 -5.43
CA TRP A 776 -1.63 -7.54 -6.07
C TRP A 776 -0.49 -6.61 -5.64
N HIS A 777 -0.03 -6.68 -4.39
CA HIS A 777 1.06 -5.82 -3.92
C HIS A 777 2.35 -6.05 -4.71
N ASN A 778 2.56 -7.25 -5.23
CA ASN A 778 3.82 -7.68 -5.83
C ASN A 778 3.71 -7.97 -7.33
N ASP A 779 2.50 -8.22 -7.83
CA ASP A 779 2.27 -8.68 -9.20
C ASP A 779 1.29 -7.78 -9.95
N ASN A 780 1.40 -7.79 -11.27
CA ASN A 780 0.40 -7.23 -12.18
C ASN A 780 -0.09 -8.38 -13.06
N THR A 781 -1.24 -8.92 -12.66
CA THR A 781 -1.80 -10.16 -13.21
C THR A 781 -2.08 -10.07 -14.72
N TYR A 782 -2.41 -8.88 -15.21
CA TYR A 782 -2.64 -8.60 -16.62
C TYR A 782 -1.35 -8.61 -17.43
N PHE A 783 -0.32 -7.92 -16.93
CA PHE A 783 0.99 -7.94 -17.57
C PHE A 783 1.65 -9.33 -17.49
N ALA A 784 1.42 -10.09 -16.41
CA ALA A 784 1.84 -11.49 -16.32
C ALA A 784 1.20 -12.36 -17.40
N ALA A 785 -0.11 -12.20 -17.66
CA ALA A 785 -0.79 -12.88 -18.76
C ALA A 785 -0.24 -12.46 -20.13
N LEU A 786 0.10 -11.17 -20.31
CA LEU A 786 0.76 -10.69 -21.54
C LEU A 786 2.07 -11.42 -21.78
N ARG A 787 2.94 -11.49 -20.76
CA ARG A 787 4.24 -12.15 -20.86
C ARG A 787 4.14 -13.66 -21.11
N ASN A 788 3.06 -14.28 -20.67
CA ASN A 788 2.79 -15.69 -20.91
C ASN A 788 2.08 -15.96 -22.25
N THR A 789 1.71 -14.91 -23.00
CA THR A 789 1.10 -15.02 -24.34
C THR A 789 2.19 -15.28 -25.38
N GLY A 790 2.17 -16.46 -26.00
CA GLY A 790 3.17 -16.85 -27.01
C GLY A 790 2.73 -16.54 -28.45
N GLY A 791 1.42 -16.53 -28.69
CA GLY A 791 0.78 -16.25 -29.97
C GLY A 791 0.18 -14.84 -30.03
N ARG A 792 -0.78 -14.67 -30.94
CA ARG A 792 -1.54 -13.42 -31.06
C ARG A 792 -2.67 -13.41 -30.02
N PRO A 793 -2.88 -12.30 -29.29
CA PRO A 793 -4.05 -12.14 -28.43
C PRO A 793 -5.35 -12.44 -29.17
N SER A 794 -6.23 -13.22 -28.55
CA SER A 794 -7.55 -13.57 -29.06
C SER A 794 -8.62 -12.77 -28.34
N VAL A 795 -9.59 -12.24 -29.10
CA VAL A 795 -10.78 -11.57 -28.56
C VAL A 795 -11.57 -12.44 -27.57
N LEU A 796 -11.52 -13.76 -27.75
CA LEU A 796 -12.15 -14.75 -26.87
C LEU A 796 -11.46 -14.88 -25.49
N CYS A 797 -10.25 -14.35 -25.37
CA CYS A 797 -9.47 -14.33 -24.14
C CYS A 797 -9.36 -12.92 -23.56
N ASN A 798 -10.22 -11.97 -23.95
CA ASN A 798 -10.20 -10.60 -23.43
C ASN A 798 -10.84 -10.53 -22.01
N PRO A 799 -10.06 -10.30 -20.92
CA PRO A 799 -10.58 -10.23 -19.56
C PRO A 799 -10.93 -8.82 -19.10
N PHE A 800 -10.60 -7.80 -19.88
CA PHE A 800 -10.66 -6.40 -19.46
C PHE A 800 -12.10 -5.93 -19.25
N LEU A 801 -13.03 -6.52 -19.99
CA LEU A 801 -14.46 -6.21 -19.96
C LEU A 801 -15.26 -7.10 -18.99
N ARG A 802 -14.60 -7.94 -18.16
CA ARG A 802 -15.27 -8.95 -17.31
C ARG A 802 -16.31 -8.40 -16.33
N HIS A 803 -16.18 -7.13 -15.94
CA HIS A 803 -17.09 -6.43 -15.04
C HIS A 803 -18.09 -5.52 -15.77
N THR A 804 -18.17 -5.64 -17.10
CA THR A 804 -19.07 -4.84 -17.95
C THR A 804 -20.16 -5.71 -18.58
N LEU A 805 -21.05 -5.09 -19.34
CA LEU A 805 -22.04 -5.78 -20.17
C LEU A 805 -21.40 -6.61 -21.30
N PHE A 806 -20.12 -6.45 -21.62
CA PHE A 806 -19.49 -7.04 -22.81
C PHE A 806 -18.50 -8.18 -22.49
N GLY A 807 -18.34 -8.57 -21.23
CA GLY A 807 -17.33 -9.55 -20.81
C GLY A 807 -17.69 -11.00 -21.13
N LEU A 808 -16.98 -11.65 -22.05
CA LEU A 808 -17.14 -13.08 -22.36
C LEU A 808 -16.56 -14.02 -21.29
N ILE A 809 -15.60 -13.53 -20.50
CA ILE A 809 -14.97 -14.31 -19.44
C ILE A 809 -15.04 -13.51 -18.14
N SER A 810 -15.31 -14.20 -17.03
CA SER A 810 -15.44 -13.60 -15.69
C SER A 810 -14.16 -13.74 -14.85
N TYR A 811 -13.04 -14.11 -15.48
CA TYR A 811 -11.78 -14.46 -14.82
C TYR A 811 -10.59 -14.04 -15.67
N MET A 812 -9.41 -13.98 -15.04
CA MET A 812 -8.14 -13.73 -15.74
C MET A 812 -7.64 -15.01 -16.43
N PRO A 813 -7.39 -15.01 -17.75
CA PRO A 813 -6.77 -16.13 -18.44
C PRO A 813 -5.26 -16.14 -18.18
N CYS A 814 -4.64 -17.34 -18.15
CA CYS A 814 -3.18 -17.45 -17.98
C CYS A 814 -2.40 -16.81 -19.13
N SER A 815 -3.02 -16.63 -20.30
CA SER A 815 -2.48 -15.90 -21.44
C SER A 815 -3.62 -15.38 -22.32
N TYR A 816 -3.36 -14.34 -23.13
CA TYR A 816 -4.36 -13.79 -24.05
C TYR A 816 -4.61 -14.67 -25.28
N ASP A 817 -3.95 -15.82 -25.38
CA ASP A 817 -4.15 -16.85 -26.40
C ASP A 817 -4.50 -18.23 -25.77
N CYS A 818 -4.94 -18.24 -24.51
CA CYS A 818 -5.22 -19.47 -23.76
C CYS A 818 -6.30 -20.33 -24.45
N ALA A 819 -5.92 -21.51 -24.96
CA ALA A 819 -6.81 -22.40 -25.69
C ALA A 819 -8.05 -22.85 -24.88
N ARG A 820 -7.91 -23.09 -23.56
CA ARG A 820 -9.05 -23.49 -22.72
C ARG A 820 -10.04 -22.35 -22.51
N THR A 821 -9.52 -21.13 -22.32
CA THR A 821 -10.36 -19.93 -22.22
C THR A 821 -11.06 -19.65 -23.54
N ALA A 822 -10.34 -19.72 -24.66
CA ALA A 822 -10.92 -19.53 -25.99
C ALA A 822 -12.05 -20.52 -26.27
N GLY A 823 -11.88 -21.81 -25.96
CA GLY A 823 -12.94 -22.82 -26.14
C GLY A 823 -14.18 -22.59 -25.26
N TYR A 824 -13.99 -22.15 -24.02
CA TYR A 824 -15.10 -21.73 -23.15
C TYR A 824 -15.84 -20.52 -23.74
N ALA A 825 -15.11 -19.46 -24.09
CA ALA A 825 -15.66 -18.21 -24.59
C ALA A 825 -16.33 -18.38 -25.96
N GLU A 826 -15.81 -19.23 -26.84
CA GLU A 826 -16.43 -19.58 -28.12
C GLU A 826 -17.78 -20.28 -27.92
N THR A 827 -17.85 -21.19 -26.93
CA THR A 827 -19.11 -21.87 -26.58
C THR A 827 -20.12 -20.88 -26.03
N LEU A 828 -19.69 -19.98 -25.13
CA LEU A 828 -20.56 -18.94 -24.59
C LEU A 828 -21.01 -17.95 -25.67
N LEU A 829 -20.12 -17.50 -26.55
CA LEU A 829 -20.45 -16.57 -27.63
C LEU A 829 -21.50 -17.16 -28.57
N ARG A 830 -21.43 -18.47 -28.87
CA ARG A 830 -22.47 -19.17 -29.63
C ARG A 830 -23.82 -19.14 -28.91
N LEU A 831 -23.87 -19.46 -27.62
CA LEU A 831 -25.09 -19.38 -26.81
C LEU A 831 -25.69 -17.95 -26.82
N VAL A 832 -24.84 -16.94 -26.63
CA VAL A 832 -25.28 -15.53 -26.67
C VAL A 832 -25.77 -15.14 -28.06
N THR A 833 -25.13 -15.63 -29.13
CA THR A 833 -25.52 -15.36 -30.51
C THR A 833 -26.87 -16.00 -30.86
N ASP A 834 -27.11 -17.22 -30.40
CA ASP A 834 -28.35 -17.95 -30.63
C ASP A 834 -29.53 -17.28 -29.90
N GLU A 835 -29.32 -16.75 -28.69
CA GLU A 835 -30.37 -16.10 -27.91
C GLU A 835 -30.54 -14.60 -28.22
N LEU A 836 -29.44 -13.87 -28.43
CA LEU A 836 -29.39 -12.41 -28.52
C LEU A 836 -28.40 -11.92 -29.61
N PRO A 837 -28.70 -12.14 -30.91
CA PRO A 837 -27.76 -11.87 -31.99
C PRO A 837 -27.36 -10.38 -32.19
N GLU A 838 -28.23 -9.41 -31.89
CA GLU A 838 -27.88 -7.98 -31.97
C GLU A 838 -26.90 -7.61 -30.87
N TYR A 839 -27.13 -8.14 -29.67
CA TYR A 839 -26.24 -7.96 -28.53
C TYR A 839 -24.89 -8.63 -28.75
N ALA A 840 -24.86 -9.86 -29.29
CA ALA A 840 -23.62 -10.55 -29.62
C ALA A 840 -22.73 -9.74 -30.58
N ARG A 841 -23.34 -9.09 -31.58
CA ARG A 841 -22.61 -8.19 -32.51
C ARG A 841 -22.06 -6.96 -31.81
N ALA A 842 -22.87 -6.28 -30.98
CA ALA A 842 -22.42 -5.14 -30.20
C ALA A 842 -21.26 -5.51 -29.27
N MET A 843 -21.39 -6.64 -28.56
CA MET A 843 -20.37 -7.19 -27.67
C MET A 843 -19.06 -7.50 -28.40
N THR A 844 -19.12 -8.18 -29.55
CA THR A 844 -17.93 -8.52 -30.35
C THR A 844 -17.18 -7.28 -30.85
N ALA A 845 -17.93 -6.24 -31.25
CA ALA A 845 -17.33 -4.97 -31.67
C ALA A 845 -16.54 -4.30 -30.53
N VAL A 846 -17.09 -4.27 -29.31
CA VAL A 846 -16.41 -3.68 -28.14
C VAL A 846 -15.22 -4.54 -27.68
N LEU A 847 -15.36 -5.87 -27.67
CA LEU A 847 -14.26 -6.78 -27.27
C LEU A 847 -13.02 -6.66 -28.15
N SER A 848 -13.19 -6.21 -29.39
CA SER A 848 -12.10 -6.08 -30.37
C SER A 848 -11.32 -4.76 -30.26
N GLN A 849 -11.82 -3.81 -29.47
CA GLN A 849 -11.18 -2.50 -29.31
C GLN A 849 -9.83 -2.61 -28.58
N PRO A 850 -8.84 -1.79 -28.95
CA PRO A 850 -7.56 -1.77 -28.25
C PRO A 850 -7.71 -1.19 -26.85
N ILE A 851 -6.91 -1.71 -25.93
CA ILE A 851 -6.91 -1.33 -24.52
C ILE A 851 -5.50 -0.92 -24.11
N LEU A 852 -5.41 0.20 -23.40
CA LEU A 852 -4.24 0.56 -22.60
C LEU A 852 -4.46 0.03 -21.18
N CYS A 853 -3.64 -0.92 -20.77
CA CYS A 853 -3.62 -1.43 -19.41
C CYS A 853 -2.35 -0.93 -18.72
N VAL A 854 -2.51 -0.25 -17.58
CA VAL A 854 -1.40 0.22 -16.75
C VAL A 854 -1.32 -0.58 -15.46
N SER A 855 -2.45 -0.73 -14.78
CA SER A 855 -2.61 -1.59 -13.61
C SER A 855 -4.05 -2.07 -13.57
N GLU A 856 -4.38 -2.95 -12.63
CA GLU A 856 -5.75 -3.43 -12.49
C GLU A 856 -6.77 -2.34 -12.09
N LEU A 857 -6.31 -1.16 -11.66
CA LEU A 857 -7.17 0.03 -11.45
C LEU A 857 -7.17 1.02 -12.62
N LYS A 858 -6.23 0.90 -13.57
CA LYS A 858 -6.00 1.88 -14.63
C LYS A 858 -6.00 1.20 -15.98
N MET A 859 -7.19 1.13 -16.56
CA MET A 859 -7.45 0.51 -17.85
C MET A 859 -8.34 1.39 -18.70
N TYR A 860 -7.89 1.65 -19.92
CA TYR A 860 -8.53 2.60 -20.81
C TYR A 860 -8.88 1.93 -22.13
N ARG A 861 -10.12 2.15 -22.54
CA ARG A 861 -10.67 1.76 -23.84
C ARG A 861 -10.76 3.02 -24.70
N PHE A 862 -10.53 2.87 -26.01
CA PHE A 862 -10.45 4.00 -26.93
C PHE A 862 -11.48 3.91 -28.07
N ASP A 863 -12.02 5.06 -28.44
CA ASP A 863 -12.93 5.22 -29.57
C ASP A 863 -12.15 5.48 -30.86
N ASN A 864 -12.56 4.82 -31.96
CA ASN A 864 -11.96 4.92 -33.30
C ASN A 864 -10.43 4.77 -33.30
N ALA A 865 -9.93 3.85 -32.48
CA ALA A 865 -8.50 3.74 -32.26
C ALA A 865 -7.80 2.96 -33.37
N GLU A 866 -6.72 3.54 -33.86
CA GLU A 866 -5.80 2.93 -34.82
C GLU A 866 -4.45 2.74 -34.14
N ALA A 867 -4.09 1.48 -33.90
CA ALA A 867 -2.81 1.13 -33.31
C ALA A 867 -1.72 0.99 -34.40
N ASP A 868 -0.54 1.53 -34.14
CA ASP A 868 0.67 1.29 -34.91
C ASP A 868 1.73 0.58 -34.04
N ARG A 869 2.99 0.52 -34.49
CA ARG A 869 4.06 -0.15 -33.73
C ARG A 869 4.49 0.62 -32.47
N ASN A 870 4.25 1.92 -32.41
CA ASN A 870 4.78 2.84 -31.41
C ASN A 870 3.69 3.39 -30.48
N GLY A 871 2.41 3.24 -30.82
CA GLY A 871 1.31 3.76 -30.02
C GLY A 871 -0.06 3.52 -30.64
N LEU A 872 -1.04 4.31 -30.23
CA LEU A 872 -2.36 4.38 -30.86
C LEU A 872 -2.84 5.82 -30.99
N CYS A 873 -3.50 6.12 -32.11
CA CYS A 873 -4.29 7.33 -32.31
C CYS A 873 -5.75 7.05 -31.93
N TYR A 874 -6.45 8.02 -31.35
CA TYR A 874 -7.84 7.85 -30.87
C TYR A 874 -8.61 9.17 -30.92
N THR A 875 -9.95 9.08 -30.93
CA THR A 875 -10.84 10.25 -30.87
C THR A 875 -11.54 10.44 -29.53
N GLY A 876 -11.50 9.41 -28.68
CA GLY A 876 -12.12 9.40 -27.36
C GLY A 876 -11.53 8.29 -26.50
N VAL A 877 -11.66 8.44 -25.20
CA VAL A 877 -11.17 7.49 -24.20
C VAL A 877 -12.20 7.33 -23.10
N GLU A 878 -12.31 6.13 -22.55
CA GLU A 878 -13.09 5.86 -21.34
C GLU A 878 -12.35 4.91 -20.41
N THR A 879 -12.51 5.10 -19.10
CA THR A 879 -12.01 4.15 -18.11
C THR A 879 -12.92 2.92 -18.06
N LEU A 880 -12.32 1.74 -17.92
CA LEU A 880 -13.05 0.50 -17.67
C LEU A 880 -13.39 0.30 -16.18
N TYR A 881 -12.70 1.02 -15.29
CA TYR A 881 -12.85 0.90 -13.83
C TYR A 881 -12.75 2.29 -13.17
N PRO A 882 -13.84 2.82 -12.60
CA PRO A 882 -13.79 4.07 -11.82
C PRO A 882 -13.40 3.73 -10.38
N ILE A 883 -12.17 4.04 -9.94
CA ILE A 883 -11.72 3.64 -8.59
C ILE A 883 -11.05 4.75 -7.78
N GLU A 884 -10.47 5.77 -8.43
CA GLU A 884 -9.83 6.89 -7.72
C GLU A 884 -10.59 8.20 -7.97
N ALA A 885 -10.73 9.02 -6.93
CA ALA A 885 -11.34 10.36 -7.05
C ALA A 885 -10.57 11.27 -8.03
N VAL A 886 -9.29 10.94 -8.31
CA VAL A 886 -8.42 11.63 -9.26
C VAL A 886 -7.60 10.61 -10.03
N ASP A 887 -7.83 10.51 -11.35
CA ASP A 887 -6.96 9.78 -12.28
C ASP A 887 -6.24 10.80 -13.20
N PRO A 888 -4.98 11.15 -12.93
CA PRO A 888 -4.24 12.09 -13.75
C PRO A 888 -4.01 11.60 -15.19
N LEU A 889 -3.84 10.29 -15.38
CA LEU A 889 -3.57 9.72 -16.69
C LEU A 889 -4.83 9.79 -17.57
N LEU A 890 -6.01 9.52 -17.01
CA LEU A 890 -7.28 9.71 -17.74
C LEU A 890 -7.41 11.15 -18.24
N ARG A 891 -7.17 12.15 -17.37
CA ARG A 891 -7.26 13.57 -17.76
C ARG A 891 -6.28 13.93 -18.87
N MET A 892 -5.07 13.35 -18.86
CA MET A 892 -4.10 13.54 -19.94
C MET A 892 -4.59 12.90 -21.23
N LEU A 893 -5.10 11.66 -21.17
CA LEU A 893 -5.63 10.97 -22.34
C LEU A 893 -6.84 11.71 -22.94
N GLU A 894 -7.72 12.29 -22.13
CA GLU A 894 -8.85 13.11 -22.60
C GLU A 894 -8.43 14.40 -23.32
N GLN A 895 -7.26 14.95 -23.00
CA GLN A 895 -6.71 16.16 -23.62
C GLN A 895 -5.94 15.89 -24.92
N GLY A 896 -5.44 14.65 -25.08
CA GLY A 896 -4.67 14.23 -26.24
C GLY A 896 -5.46 13.38 -27.23
N ASN A 897 -4.79 12.99 -28.31
CA ASN A 897 -5.35 12.15 -29.38
C ASN A 897 -4.41 11.03 -29.84
N ARG A 898 -3.21 10.96 -29.28
CA ARG A 898 -2.21 9.91 -29.54
C ARG A 898 -1.48 9.56 -28.26
N CYS A 899 -1.37 8.26 -28.02
CA CYS A 899 -0.72 7.67 -26.85
C CYS A 899 0.40 6.73 -27.32
N GLU A 900 1.61 6.92 -26.80
CA GLU A 900 2.79 6.11 -27.11
C GLU A 900 3.39 5.50 -25.83
N LEU A 901 3.91 4.28 -25.94
CA LEU A 901 4.59 3.61 -24.83
C LEU A 901 6.09 3.57 -25.05
N ASP A 902 6.85 4.05 -24.06
CA ASP A 902 8.30 3.88 -23.99
C ASP A 902 8.67 3.21 -22.66
N GLY A 903 8.64 1.89 -22.65
CA GLY A 903 8.91 1.07 -21.47
C GLY A 903 7.93 1.37 -20.35
N THR A 904 8.39 2.05 -19.30
CA THR A 904 7.61 2.40 -18.11
C THR A 904 6.96 3.78 -18.21
N VAL A 905 6.95 4.41 -19.39
CA VAL A 905 6.39 5.75 -19.58
C VAL A 905 5.25 5.70 -20.62
N VAL A 906 4.11 6.29 -20.27
CA VAL A 906 3.02 6.58 -21.21
C VAL A 906 3.15 8.02 -21.66
N ARG A 907 3.33 8.27 -22.96
CA ARG A 907 3.38 9.61 -23.55
C ARG A 907 2.05 9.93 -24.21
N ILE A 908 1.57 11.14 -24.01
CA ILE A 908 0.41 11.69 -24.69
C ILE A 908 0.89 12.90 -25.50
N ASP A 909 0.72 12.82 -26.82
CA ASP A 909 1.19 13.86 -27.75
C ASP A 909 0.62 15.22 -27.39
N GLU A 910 1.47 16.25 -27.45
CA GLU A 910 1.19 17.65 -27.10
C GLU A 910 0.71 17.91 -25.65
N VAL A 911 0.50 16.87 -24.84
CA VAL A 911 0.03 16.97 -23.45
C VAL A 911 1.15 16.74 -22.45
N GLY A 912 1.89 15.62 -22.56
CA GLY A 912 2.97 15.30 -21.62
C GLY A 912 3.27 13.81 -21.47
N CYS A 913 3.90 13.44 -20.36
CA CYS A 913 4.27 12.06 -20.06
C CYS A 913 3.86 11.65 -18.64
N TYR A 914 3.49 10.38 -18.50
CA TYR A 914 3.11 9.72 -17.26
C TYR A 914 4.11 8.59 -16.96
N PRO A 915 5.08 8.81 -16.06
CA PRO A 915 5.97 7.75 -15.60
C PRO A 915 5.21 6.81 -14.65
N THR A 916 5.14 5.54 -15.00
CA THR A 916 4.51 4.49 -14.19
C THR A 916 5.44 4.03 -13.06
N ARG A 917 4.90 3.34 -12.04
CA ARG A 917 5.70 2.86 -10.90
C ARG A 917 5.51 1.41 -10.52
N GLY A 918 6.63 0.71 -10.30
CA GLY A 918 6.66 -0.69 -9.85
C GLY A 918 6.96 -0.90 -8.37
N ASP A 919 7.36 0.13 -7.64
CA ASP A 919 7.79 0.05 -6.24
C ASP A 919 6.66 0.41 -5.23
N LYS A 920 5.45 0.68 -5.73
CA LYS A 920 4.25 0.99 -4.93
C LYS A 920 3.28 -0.20 -4.85
N HIS A 921 2.25 -0.07 -4.01
CA HIS A 921 1.11 -0.99 -4.03
C HIS A 921 0.40 -0.92 -5.40
N GLY A 922 0.15 -2.08 -6.02
CA GLY A 922 -0.38 -2.15 -7.38
C GLY A 922 0.63 -1.67 -8.41
N PRO A 923 1.65 -2.47 -8.72
CA PRO A 923 2.70 -2.07 -9.64
C PRO A 923 2.13 -1.84 -11.05
N GLU A 924 2.46 -0.68 -11.60
CA GLU A 924 1.97 -0.23 -12.89
C GLU A 924 2.93 -0.67 -13.99
N TYR A 925 2.50 -1.56 -14.88
CA TYR A 925 3.27 -1.98 -16.04
C TYR A 925 2.44 -1.67 -17.29
N PRO A 926 2.70 -0.53 -17.96
CA PRO A 926 1.86 -0.08 -19.06
C PRO A 926 2.09 -0.94 -20.30
N PHE A 927 1.01 -1.39 -20.92
CA PHE A 927 1.04 -2.05 -22.23
C PHE A 927 -0.23 -1.76 -23.03
N LEU A 928 -0.07 -1.72 -24.35
CA LEU A 928 -1.17 -1.68 -25.32
C LEU A 928 -1.46 -3.11 -25.79
N ILE A 929 -2.74 -3.46 -25.82
CA ILE A 929 -3.19 -4.74 -26.36
C ILE A 929 -4.34 -4.52 -27.33
N GLY A 930 -4.19 -5.10 -28.53
CA GLY A 930 -5.25 -5.19 -29.52
C GLY A 930 -5.69 -6.64 -29.72
N PHE A 931 -6.98 -6.84 -30.00
CA PHE A 931 -7.59 -8.16 -30.18
C PHE A 931 -8.06 -8.43 -31.61
N ALA A 932 -7.67 -7.57 -32.55
CA ALA A 932 -8.14 -7.63 -33.94
C ALA A 932 -7.74 -8.95 -34.62
N GLU A 933 -8.71 -9.57 -35.29
CA GLU A 933 -8.43 -10.58 -36.32
C GLU A 933 -7.65 -9.90 -37.46
N GLN A 934 -6.51 -10.48 -37.86
CA GLN A 934 -5.90 -10.12 -39.14
C GLN A 934 -6.25 -11.21 -40.16
N PRO A 935 -6.46 -10.80 -41.42
CA PRO A 935 -7.62 -11.12 -42.27
C PRO A 935 -7.83 -12.59 -42.64
#